data_AF-A0A7J7FBF1-F1
#
_entry.id   AF-A0A7J7FBF1-F1
#
_cell.length_a   1.000
_cell.length_b   1.000
_cell.length_c   1.000
_cell.angle_alpha   90.00
_cell.angle_beta   90.00
_cell.angle_gamma   90.00
#
_symmetry.space_group_name_H-M   'P 1'
#
loop_
_entity.id
_entity.type
_entity.pdbx_description
1 polymer ?
#
loop_
_entity_poly.entity_id
_entity_poly.type
_entity_poly.pdbx_seq_one_letter_code
_entity_poly.pdbx_strand_id
1 'polypeptide(L)'
;MPRHSQSLTMAPYSSVSLVEQLEDRILCHEKTTAALVEHAFRIKDDIVNSLQKMQNKGGGDRLARLFLEEHIRNITAIVKQLNRDIEVLQEQIRARDNISYGTNSALKTLEMRQLSGLGDLRGRVARCDASIARLSAEHKTTYEGLQHLNKEQQAAKLVLETKIRDAEGQISQLLNRVDLSISEQSTKLKMSHRDSNHQLQLLDTKFKGTIEELSNQILSARSWLQQEQERIEKELLQKIDQLSLVVKENSGASERDVEKKLSQMSARLDKIEESQKKTMEVQRSKQEEERVHGRISKLELQMNEDLREMKAEVDAGFTAIYESIGSLRQVLEAKMKLDKDQLQKQIQQMQKPDAPMDSIFVVRTNSTTYLSHKMGKQSYETDSKLDTRARTPMELLEERYALCAFLTALASSYPMKMVWWKKKLCRQHYLWAVGCYMLLAIVALRFSLRLKCDFNSVDLESRDFQSQRCRDILYKSLKLPVRRPVNCSGIIRGDREAVIGALLDNLEVKKKWQPFTDADYLNMTRDCEHFKAKRKFIRFPLSKEELDFPIAYSMVIHEKIENFERLLRAVYAPQNIYCIHVDEKSPETFKEAVKAIISCFPNVFMASKLVRVVYASWSRVQADLNCMEDLLRSPVPWKYFLNTCGTDFPIKTNAEMVLALKMLNGKNSMESEIPTEYKRSRWKYHYEVTDTLHITGKMKDPPPDNLPMFTGNAYIVASRGFIQHVLENPKSRQLIEWVKDTYSPDEHLWATLHRAPWMPGSVPYHPKFHISDMTAIARLVKWQDHEGNISMGAPYEPCSGIHQRAVCIYGTGDLHWILQNHHLLANKFDPKVDDNVLQCLEEYLRHKAIYGTELGDTL
;
A
#
# COMPACT_ATOMS: atom_id res chain seq x y z
N MET A 1 3.86 80.25 -33.21
CA MET A 1 2.63 80.41 -34.04
C MET A 1 2.07 79.02 -34.31
N PRO A 2 0.74 78.81 -34.34
CA PRO A 2 -0.39 79.64 -33.86
C PRO A 2 -0.59 79.46 -32.33
N ARG A 3 -1.05 80.43 -31.54
CA ARG A 3 -2.43 80.97 -31.38
C ARG A 3 -3.48 79.94 -30.93
N HIS A 4 -3.78 79.94 -29.63
CA HIS A 4 -5.12 80.30 -29.13
C HIS A 4 -5.06 80.67 -27.64
N SER A 5 -5.24 81.96 -27.34
CA SER A 5 -5.39 82.50 -25.98
C SER A 5 -6.68 83.30 -25.95
N GLN A 6 -7.71 82.81 -25.26
CA GLN A 6 -8.96 83.55 -25.10
C GLN A 6 -8.82 84.62 -24.02
N SER A 7 -9.29 85.83 -24.34
CA SER A 7 -9.34 86.96 -23.42
C SER A 7 -10.59 86.91 -22.54
N LEU A 8 -10.42 87.12 -21.24
CA LEU A 8 -11.50 87.58 -20.37
C LEU A 8 -11.20 89.02 -19.93
N THR A 9 -11.85 89.97 -20.62
CA THR A 9 -11.87 91.38 -20.26
C THR A 9 -12.83 91.62 -19.11
N MET A 10 -12.36 92.12 -17.97
CA MET A 10 -13.19 92.88 -17.04
C MET A 10 -13.00 94.37 -17.32
N ALA A 11 -14.12 95.10 -17.43
CA ALA A 11 -14.11 96.55 -17.63
C ALA A 11 -13.89 97.30 -16.30
N PRO A 12 -13.22 98.47 -16.32
CA PRO A 12 -13.14 99.33 -15.13
C PRO A 12 -14.46 100.10 -14.95
N TYR A 13 -15.02 100.06 -13.75
CA TYR A 13 -16.16 100.91 -13.38
C TYR A 13 -15.94 101.57 -12.01
N SER A 14 -15.68 102.88 -12.08
CA SER A 14 -16.01 103.91 -11.08
C SER A 14 -16.04 103.51 -9.59
N SER A 15 -14.95 103.81 -8.89
CA SER A 15 -15.02 104.36 -7.54
C SER A 15 -14.55 105.82 -7.59
N VAL A 16 -15.45 106.77 -7.32
CA VAL A 16 -15.09 108.18 -7.10
C VAL A 16 -14.05 108.27 -5.98
N SER A 17 -13.09 109.19 -6.07
CA SER A 17 -11.99 109.21 -5.13
C SER A 17 -12.48 109.61 -3.74
N LEU A 18 -12.06 108.87 -2.71
CA LEU A 18 -12.29 109.24 -1.31
C LEU A 18 -11.65 110.62 -0.98
N VAL A 19 -10.67 111.06 -1.79
CA VAL A 19 -10.03 112.38 -1.69
C VAL A 19 -11.02 113.50 -2.05
N GLU A 20 -11.76 113.39 -3.15
CA GLU A 20 -12.76 114.41 -3.55
C GLU A 20 -13.84 114.58 -2.47
N GLN A 21 -14.30 113.47 -1.88
CA GLN A 21 -15.26 113.50 -0.76
C GLN A 21 -14.69 114.05 0.55
N LEU A 22 -13.37 114.13 0.71
CA LEU A 22 -12.72 114.78 1.84
C LEU A 22 -12.50 116.28 1.58
N GLU A 23 -12.10 116.65 0.36
CA GLU A 23 -11.90 118.04 -0.06
C GLU A 23 -13.21 118.84 0.00
N ASP A 24 -14.33 118.31 -0.53
CA ASP A 24 -15.65 118.95 -0.44
C ASP A 24 -16.11 119.15 1.02
N ARG A 25 -15.78 118.20 1.91
CA ARG A 25 -16.12 118.30 3.34
C ARG A 25 -15.27 119.32 4.08
N ILE A 26 -13.99 119.46 3.73
CA ILE A 26 -13.09 120.49 4.27
C ILE A 26 -13.57 121.87 3.79
N LEU A 27 -13.86 122.03 2.50
CA LEU A 27 -14.36 123.27 1.91
C LEU A 27 -15.72 123.70 2.51
N CYS A 28 -16.57 122.73 2.88
CA CYS A 28 -17.82 123.00 3.60
C CYS A 28 -17.58 123.50 5.04
N HIS A 29 -16.57 122.95 5.73
CA HIS A 29 -16.18 123.40 7.07
C HIS A 29 -15.49 124.78 7.07
N GLU A 30 -14.67 125.10 6.06
CA GLU A 30 -14.15 126.47 5.89
C GLU A 30 -15.28 127.48 5.66
N LYS A 31 -16.26 127.16 4.80
CA LYS A 31 -17.41 128.05 4.56
C LYS A 31 -18.27 128.27 5.80
N THR A 32 -18.49 127.25 6.63
CA THR A 32 -19.25 127.42 7.89
C THR A 32 -18.47 128.17 8.97
N THR A 33 -17.16 127.94 9.10
CA THR A 33 -16.33 128.68 10.06
C THR A 33 -16.16 130.15 9.65
N ALA A 34 -15.96 130.45 8.35
CA ALA A 34 -15.94 131.81 7.84
C ALA A 34 -17.25 132.57 8.10
N ALA A 35 -18.40 131.93 7.86
CA ALA A 35 -19.71 132.53 8.11
C ALA A 35 -19.95 132.84 9.61
N LEU A 36 -19.50 131.96 10.52
CA LEU A 36 -19.57 132.21 11.97
C LEU A 36 -18.69 133.39 12.40
N VAL A 37 -17.50 133.52 11.82
CA VAL A 37 -16.60 134.67 12.06
C VAL A 37 -17.21 135.97 11.54
N GLU A 38 -17.79 135.98 10.34
CA GLU A 38 -18.49 137.16 9.81
C GLU A 38 -19.67 137.57 10.71
N HIS A 39 -20.46 136.61 11.18
CA HIS A 39 -21.59 136.85 12.09
C HIS A 39 -21.11 137.43 13.44
N ALA A 40 -19.96 136.99 13.96
CA ALA A 40 -19.36 137.57 15.17
C ALA A 40 -18.89 139.02 14.94
N PHE A 41 -18.33 139.34 13.77
CA PHE A 41 -17.96 140.71 13.42
C PHE A 41 -19.19 141.63 13.26
N ARG A 42 -20.28 141.15 12.63
CA ARG A 42 -21.54 141.93 12.53
C ARG A 42 -22.10 142.27 13.91
N ILE A 43 -22.16 141.31 14.84
CA ILE A 43 -22.58 141.56 16.24
C ILE A 43 -21.69 142.62 16.91
N LYS A 44 -20.36 142.55 16.70
CA LYS A 44 -19.41 143.55 17.22
C LYS A 44 -19.70 144.96 16.66
N ASP A 45 -20.01 145.08 15.37
CA ASP A 45 -20.33 146.38 14.74
C ASP A 45 -21.73 146.91 15.11
N ASP A 46 -22.73 146.05 15.32
CA ASP A 46 -24.04 146.44 15.87
C ASP A 46 -23.94 146.96 17.31
N ILE A 47 -23.06 146.36 18.13
CA ILE A 47 -22.74 146.86 19.48
C ILE A 47 -22.10 148.26 19.40
N VAL A 48 -21.13 148.48 18.49
CA VAL A 48 -20.49 149.80 18.30
C VAL A 48 -21.49 150.86 17.83
N ASN A 49 -22.34 150.54 16.85
CA ASN A 49 -23.42 151.42 16.38
C ASN A 49 -24.43 151.77 17.48
N SER A 50 -24.75 150.80 18.35
CA SER A 50 -25.66 151.01 19.48
C SER A 50 -25.07 151.91 20.56
N LEU A 51 -23.77 151.75 20.86
CA LEU A 51 -23.04 152.60 21.79
C LEU A 51 -22.94 154.05 21.28
N GLN A 52 -22.62 154.25 19.99
CA GLN A 52 -22.57 155.59 19.39
C GLN A 52 -23.92 156.31 19.41
N LYS A 53 -25.04 155.60 19.22
CA LYS A 53 -26.38 156.19 19.33
C LYS A 53 -26.75 156.66 20.74
N MET A 54 -26.23 156.02 21.79
CA MET A 54 -26.50 156.44 23.18
C MET A 54 -25.70 157.68 23.62
N GLN A 55 -24.66 158.08 22.88
CA GLN A 55 -23.82 159.22 23.26
C GLN A 55 -24.52 160.60 23.11
N ASN A 56 -25.71 160.63 22.50
CA ASN A 56 -26.47 161.85 22.18
C ASN A 56 -27.81 162.00 22.94
N LYS A 57 -27.79 161.82 24.28
CA LYS A 57 -28.62 162.57 25.28
C LYS A 57 -28.32 162.07 26.71
N GLY A 58 -28.08 163.00 27.64
CA GLY A 58 -27.78 162.65 29.04
C GLY A 58 -28.98 162.05 29.79
N GLY A 59 -28.72 161.05 30.64
CA GLY A 59 -29.72 160.44 31.54
C GLY A 59 -29.74 158.90 31.64
N GLY A 60 -28.94 158.19 30.82
CA GLY A 60 -29.05 156.73 30.66
C GLY A 60 -28.12 155.82 31.50
N ASP A 61 -27.33 156.37 32.42
CA ASP A 61 -26.10 155.73 32.96
C ASP A 61 -26.29 154.38 33.71
N ARG A 62 -27.52 154.06 34.13
CA ARG A 62 -27.84 152.76 34.76
C ARG A 62 -28.17 151.65 33.76
N LEU A 63 -28.72 151.99 32.59
CA LEU A 63 -29.22 151.01 31.63
C LEU A 63 -28.10 150.47 30.72
N ALA A 64 -27.21 151.35 30.26
CA ALA A 64 -26.03 150.97 29.47
C ALA A 64 -25.11 150.01 30.26
N ARG A 65 -24.99 150.20 31.58
CA ARG A 65 -24.16 149.38 32.46
C ARG A 65 -24.69 147.94 32.61
N LEU A 66 -26.00 147.78 32.77
CA LEU A 66 -26.67 146.48 32.78
C LEU A 66 -26.53 145.76 31.42
N PHE A 67 -26.71 146.48 30.31
CA PHE A 67 -26.52 145.92 28.97
C PHE A 67 -25.08 145.44 28.73
N LEU A 68 -24.08 146.21 29.20
CA LEU A 68 -22.67 145.84 29.11
C LEU A 68 -22.36 144.60 29.95
N GLU A 69 -22.91 144.48 31.17
CA GLU A 69 -22.77 143.29 32.01
C GLU A 69 -23.40 142.04 31.33
N GLU A 70 -24.60 142.18 30.76
CA GLU A 70 -25.29 141.11 30.03
C GLU A 70 -24.48 140.62 28.81
N HIS A 71 -23.95 141.54 28.00
CA HIS A 71 -23.10 141.20 26.85
C HIS A 71 -21.76 140.59 27.26
N ILE A 72 -21.11 141.08 28.32
CA ILE A 72 -19.89 140.45 28.87
C ILE A 72 -20.20 139.04 29.37
N ARG A 73 -21.37 138.82 30.00
CA ARG A 73 -21.85 137.50 30.42
C ARG A 73 -21.98 136.55 29.23
N ASN A 74 -22.64 136.98 28.16
CA ASN A 74 -22.86 136.19 26.96
C ASN A 74 -21.57 135.89 26.18
N ILE A 75 -20.67 136.88 26.01
CA ILE A 75 -19.36 136.65 25.40
C ILE A 75 -18.53 135.67 26.25
N THR A 76 -18.55 135.81 27.58
CA THR A 76 -17.85 134.89 28.50
C THR A 76 -18.45 133.47 28.43
N ALA A 77 -19.77 133.33 28.25
CA ALA A 77 -20.42 132.03 28.08
C ALA A 77 -20.03 131.37 26.74
N ILE A 78 -20.04 132.13 25.64
CA ILE A 78 -19.64 131.66 24.31
C ILE A 78 -18.17 131.22 24.31
N VAL A 79 -17.26 132.03 24.86
CA VAL A 79 -15.83 131.68 24.95
C VAL A 79 -15.59 130.45 25.83
N LYS A 80 -16.32 130.31 26.95
CA LYS A 80 -16.25 129.10 27.79
C LYS A 80 -16.80 127.86 27.11
N GLN A 81 -17.79 127.98 26.23
CA GLN A 81 -18.29 126.85 25.45
C GLN A 81 -17.29 126.47 24.35
N LEU A 82 -16.80 127.44 23.58
CA LEU A 82 -15.75 127.25 22.58
C LEU A 82 -14.50 126.55 23.15
N ASN A 83 -14.06 126.89 24.37
CA ASN A 83 -12.92 126.23 24.98
C ASN A 83 -13.18 124.75 25.28
N ARG A 84 -14.39 124.39 25.76
CA ARG A 84 -14.80 122.99 25.96
C ARG A 84 -14.90 122.23 24.63
N ASP A 85 -15.47 122.87 23.61
CA ASP A 85 -15.64 122.25 22.29
C ASP A 85 -14.28 121.97 21.64
N ILE A 86 -13.29 122.85 21.85
CA ILE A 86 -11.89 122.64 21.48
C ILE A 86 -11.24 121.51 22.27
N GLU A 87 -11.44 121.43 23.59
CA GLU A 87 -10.95 120.32 24.43
C GLU A 87 -11.51 118.96 23.96
N VAL A 88 -12.82 118.90 23.67
CA VAL A 88 -13.49 117.69 23.14
C VAL A 88 -12.96 117.33 21.75
N LEU A 89 -12.76 118.31 20.85
CA LEU A 89 -12.17 118.08 19.53
C LEU A 89 -10.73 117.56 19.62
N GLN A 90 -9.91 118.09 20.54
CA GLN A 90 -8.54 117.62 20.73
C GLN A 90 -8.51 116.14 21.15
N GLU A 91 -9.37 115.71 22.08
CA GLU A 91 -9.38 114.30 22.49
C GLU A 91 -10.02 113.36 21.46
N GLN A 92 -10.96 113.84 20.65
CA GLN A 92 -11.43 113.08 19.48
C GLN A 92 -10.31 112.89 18.43
N ILE A 93 -9.47 113.91 18.21
CA ILE A 93 -8.30 113.81 17.32
C ILE A 93 -7.26 112.84 17.90
N ARG A 94 -6.88 112.96 19.19
CA ARG A 94 -5.93 112.03 19.83
C ARG A 94 -6.44 110.58 19.80
N ALA A 95 -7.73 110.35 20.03
CA ALA A 95 -8.32 109.02 19.93
C ALA A 95 -8.26 108.46 18.51
N ARG A 96 -8.65 109.25 17.49
CA ARG A 96 -8.58 108.87 16.07
C ARG A 96 -7.16 108.52 15.64
N ASP A 97 -6.18 109.33 16.03
CA ASP A 97 -4.80 109.19 15.57
C ASP A 97 -4.09 108.02 16.25
N ASN A 98 -4.40 107.72 17.53
CA ASN A 98 -4.00 106.47 18.18
C ASN A 98 -4.58 105.24 17.48
N ILE A 99 -5.87 105.26 17.10
CA ILE A 99 -6.49 104.16 16.33
C ILE A 99 -5.77 104.00 14.98
N SER A 100 -5.55 105.09 14.24
CA SER A 100 -4.86 105.06 12.94
C SER A 100 -3.44 104.50 13.03
N TYR A 101 -2.67 104.91 14.05
CA TYR A 101 -1.33 104.36 14.30
C TYR A 101 -1.37 102.86 14.63
N GLY A 102 -2.31 102.44 15.48
CA GLY A 102 -2.54 101.03 15.80
C GLY A 102 -2.90 100.19 14.57
N THR A 103 -3.82 100.67 13.73
CA THR A 103 -4.22 100.00 12.48
C THR A 103 -3.05 99.91 11.49
N ASN A 104 -2.28 100.98 11.30
CA ASN A 104 -1.12 100.96 10.41
C ASN A 104 0.00 100.01 10.89
N SER A 105 0.23 99.93 12.21
CA SER A 105 1.17 98.98 12.80
C SER A 105 0.72 97.52 12.61
N ALA A 106 -0.57 97.25 12.80
CA ALA A 106 -1.17 95.94 12.55
C ALA A 106 -1.11 95.55 11.05
N LEU A 107 -1.43 96.48 10.15
CA LEU A 107 -1.36 96.28 8.70
C LEU A 107 0.06 95.91 8.26
N LYS A 108 1.07 96.71 8.64
CA LYS A 108 2.48 96.47 8.32
C LYS A 108 2.99 95.13 8.88
N THR A 109 2.47 94.71 10.05
CA THR A 109 2.76 93.40 10.64
C THR A 109 2.11 92.26 9.83
N LEU A 110 0.92 92.48 9.28
CA LEU A 110 0.22 91.52 8.42
C LEU A 110 0.94 91.37 7.06
N GLU A 111 1.34 92.47 6.43
CA GLU A 111 2.11 92.50 5.18
C GLU A 111 3.44 91.74 5.32
N MET A 112 4.21 92.01 6.38
CA MET A 112 5.45 91.29 6.71
C MET A 112 5.22 89.77 6.83
N ARG A 113 4.12 89.35 7.44
CA ARG A 113 3.75 87.92 7.56
C ARG A 113 3.34 87.31 6.23
N GLN A 114 2.57 88.02 5.40
CA GLN A 114 2.19 87.56 4.05
C GLN A 114 3.41 87.43 3.14
N LEU A 115 4.33 88.40 3.13
CA LEU A 115 5.59 88.34 2.39
C LEU A 115 6.46 87.16 2.82
N SER A 116 6.57 86.90 4.12
CA SER A 116 7.29 85.73 4.65
C SER A 116 6.64 84.40 4.22
N GLY A 117 5.31 84.30 4.26
CA GLY A 117 4.57 83.10 3.85
C GLY A 117 4.69 82.82 2.35
N LEU A 118 4.60 83.85 1.51
CA LEU A 118 4.86 83.78 0.07
C LEU A 118 6.32 83.38 -0.22
N GLY A 119 7.26 83.82 0.60
CA GLY A 119 8.67 83.44 0.54
C GLY A 119 8.89 81.93 0.71
N ASP A 120 8.36 81.31 1.78
CA ASP A 120 8.48 79.85 1.94
C ASP A 120 7.71 79.09 0.86
N LEU A 121 6.50 79.51 0.49
CA LEU A 121 5.74 78.84 -0.58
C LEU A 121 6.54 78.81 -1.88
N ARG A 122 7.14 79.94 -2.28
CA ARG A 122 8.01 80.04 -3.46
C ARG A 122 9.26 79.16 -3.32
N GLY A 123 9.87 79.13 -2.14
CA GLY A 123 11.02 78.26 -1.84
C GLY A 123 10.67 76.77 -1.91
N ARG A 124 9.47 76.38 -1.48
CA ARG A 124 8.95 75.01 -1.57
C ARG A 124 8.66 74.61 -3.01
N VAL A 125 7.98 75.46 -3.79
CA VAL A 125 7.70 75.21 -5.22
C VAL A 125 9.01 75.00 -5.98
N ALA A 126 10.00 75.88 -5.82
CA ALA A 126 11.30 75.73 -6.48
C ALA A 126 12.04 74.42 -6.11
N ARG A 127 11.89 73.91 -4.87
CA ARG A 127 12.43 72.60 -4.47
C ARG A 127 11.67 71.43 -5.11
N CYS A 128 10.35 71.53 -5.26
CA CYS A 128 9.56 70.56 -6.01
C CYS A 128 9.94 70.54 -7.49
N ASP A 129 10.03 71.70 -8.15
CA ASP A 129 10.37 71.81 -9.57
C ASP A 129 11.76 71.22 -9.87
N ALA A 130 12.76 71.52 -9.02
CA ALA A 130 14.09 70.93 -9.14
C ALA A 130 14.10 69.40 -8.95
N SER A 131 13.24 68.88 -8.07
CA SER A 131 13.09 67.44 -7.84
C SER A 131 12.40 66.74 -9.02
N ILE A 132 11.36 67.36 -9.58
CA ILE A 132 10.65 66.88 -10.77
C ILE A 132 11.60 66.87 -11.99
N ALA A 133 12.42 67.92 -12.16
CA ALA A 133 13.41 67.98 -13.23
C ALA A 133 14.46 66.86 -13.12
N ARG A 134 14.97 66.57 -11.91
CA ARG A 134 15.87 65.43 -11.67
C ARG A 134 15.21 64.10 -12.00
N LEU A 135 14.02 63.84 -11.46
CA LEU A 135 13.29 62.59 -11.70
C LEU A 135 12.95 62.39 -13.18
N SER A 136 12.65 63.47 -13.91
CA SER A 136 12.41 63.42 -15.36
C SER A 136 13.67 63.02 -16.14
N ALA A 137 14.84 63.53 -15.75
CA ALA A 137 16.12 63.14 -16.34
C ALA A 137 16.49 61.68 -16.02
N GLU A 138 16.35 61.25 -14.76
CA GLU A 138 16.61 59.87 -14.32
C GLU A 138 15.66 58.87 -15.02
N HIS A 139 14.38 59.21 -15.14
CA HIS A 139 13.40 58.41 -15.90
C HIS A 139 13.79 58.31 -17.38
N LYS A 140 14.23 59.40 -18.01
CA LYS A 140 14.69 59.38 -19.40
C LYS A 140 15.90 58.45 -19.59
N THR A 141 16.93 58.58 -18.75
CA THR A 141 18.12 57.71 -18.81
C THR A 141 17.77 56.23 -18.57
N THR A 142 16.85 55.96 -17.64
CA THR A 142 16.35 54.59 -17.38
C THR A 142 15.59 54.03 -18.58
N TYR A 143 14.76 54.84 -19.24
CA TYR A 143 14.01 54.46 -20.44
C TYR A 143 14.94 54.18 -21.64
N GLU A 144 15.98 55.00 -21.84
CA GLU A 144 17.00 54.79 -22.87
C GLU A 144 17.81 53.50 -22.61
N GLY A 145 18.15 53.22 -21.34
CA GLY A 145 18.78 51.95 -20.93
C GLY A 145 17.89 50.73 -21.18
N LEU A 146 16.59 50.81 -20.87
CA LEU A 146 15.62 49.76 -21.18
C LEU A 146 15.48 49.51 -22.69
N GLN A 147 15.55 50.55 -23.53
CA GLN A 147 15.59 50.37 -24.99
C GLN A 147 16.88 49.70 -25.46
N HIS A 148 18.02 49.90 -24.78
CA HIS A 148 19.27 49.19 -25.08
C HIS A 148 19.17 47.70 -24.76
N LEU A 149 18.80 47.35 -23.52
CA LEU A 149 18.66 45.95 -23.09
C LEU A 149 17.64 45.18 -23.95
N ASN A 150 16.54 45.80 -24.36
CA ASN A 150 15.57 45.17 -25.26
C ASN A 150 16.18 44.82 -26.64
N LYS A 151 17.07 45.65 -27.19
CA LYS A 151 17.78 45.36 -28.45
C LYS A 151 18.79 44.22 -28.26
N GLU A 152 19.54 44.22 -27.16
CA GLU A 152 20.47 43.15 -26.82
C GLU A 152 19.75 41.81 -26.59
N GLN A 153 18.61 41.82 -25.90
CA GLN A 153 17.74 40.67 -25.71
C GLN A 153 17.21 40.11 -27.04
N GLN A 154 16.81 40.98 -27.97
CA GLN A 154 16.36 40.56 -29.31
C GLN A 154 17.51 39.96 -30.15
N ALA A 155 18.71 40.54 -30.09
CA ALA A 155 19.89 40.00 -30.75
C ALA A 155 20.29 38.63 -30.17
N ALA A 156 20.36 38.50 -28.85
CA ALA A 156 20.65 37.24 -28.16
C ALA A 156 19.60 36.16 -28.47
N LYS A 157 18.32 36.53 -28.54
CA LYS A 157 17.22 35.65 -28.95
C LYS A 157 17.44 35.10 -30.36
N LEU A 158 17.78 35.94 -31.34
CA LEU A 158 17.99 35.51 -32.73
C LEU A 158 19.19 34.55 -32.88
N VAL A 159 20.25 34.77 -32.11
CA VAL A 159 21.40 33.84 -32.03
C VAL A 159 20.97 32.50 -31.44
N LEU A 160 20.17 32.50 -30.37
CA LEU A 160 19.67 31.29 -29.72
C LEU A 160 18.71 30.49 -30.62
N GLU A 161 17.75 31.14 -31.29
CA GLU A 161 16.86 30.49 -32.28
C GLU A 161 17.64 29.85 -33.43
N THR A 162 18.77 30.44 -33.83
CA THR A 162 19.64 29.87 -34.86
C THR A 162 20.41 28.66 -34.33
N LYS A 163 20.89 28.69 -33.08
CA LYS A 163 21.54 27.53 -32.44
C LYS A 163 20.58 26.38 -32.13
N ILE A 164 19.31 26.68 -31.88
CA ILE A 164 18.26 25.66 -31.76
C ILE A 164 18.06 24.94 -33.10
N ARG A 165 17.92 25.67 -34.21
CA ARG A 165 17.80 25.08 -35.56
C ARG A 165 19.01 24.25 -35.98
N ASP A 166 20.23 24.71 -35.66
CA ASP A 166 21.46 23.92 -35.86
C ASP A 166 21.37 22.56 -35.14
N ALA A 167 20.93 22.55 -33.88
CA ALA A 167 20.82 21.36 -33.05
C ALA A 167 19.68 20.43 -33.49
N GLU A 168 18.52 20.97 -33.86
CA GLU A 168 17.40 20.22 -34.43
C GLU A 168 17.82 19.49 -35.71
N GLY A 169 18.56 20.16 -36.60
CA GLY A 169 19.13 19.54 -37.81
C GLY A 169 20.11 18.38 -37.49
N GLN A 170 20.96 18.54 -36.48
CA GLN A 170 21.85 17.46 -36.02
C GLN A 170 21.09 16.28 -35.42
N ILE A 171 20.05 16.54 -34.62
CA ILE A 171 19.18 15.51 -34.06
C ILE A 171 18.46 14.73 -35.18
N SER A 172 17.90 15.42 -36.18
CA SER A 172 17.27 14.77 -37.34
C SER A 172 18.26 13.90 -38.13
N GLN A 173 19.52 14.34 -38.30
CA GLN A 173 20.55 13.52 -38.93
C GLN A 173 20.93 12.28 -38.10
N LEU A 174 20.91 12.38 -36.76
CA LEU A 174 21.18 11.24 -35.89
C LEU A 174 20.02 10.23 -35.89
N LEU A 175 18.78 10.69 -35.84
CA LEU A 175 17.58 9.85 -35.95
C LEU A 175 17.59 9.04 -37.25
N ASN A 176 17.83 9.68 -38.40
CA ASN A 176 17.93 9.00 -39.68
C ASN A 176 19.01 7.89 -39.71
N ARG A 177 20.15 8.08 -39.01
CA ARG A 177 21.19 7.03 -38.88
C ARG A 177 20.75 5.89 -37.97
N VAL A 178 20.02 6.19 -36.90
CA VAL A 178 19.45 5.19 -35.99
C VAL A 178 18.40 4.34 -36.72
N ASP A 179 17.50 4.94 -37.49
CA ASP A 179 16.47 4.22 -38.26
C ASP A 179 17.08 3.32 -39.35
N LEU A 180 18.11 3.80 -40.05
CA LEU A 180 18.88 2.97 -41.00
C LEU A 180 19.54 1.77 -40.30
N SER A 181 20.16 1.99 -39.13
CA SER A 181 20.77 0.92 -38.32
C SER A 181 19.73 -0.08 -37.82
N ILE A 182 18.56 0.38 -37.35
CA ILE A 182 17.43 -0.46 -36.93
C ILE A 182 16.92 -1.30 -38.11
N SER A 183 16.84 -0.74 -39.32
CA SER A 183 16.44 -1.46 -40.53
C SER A 183 17.44 -2.56 -40.91
N GLU A 184 18.75 -2.27 -40.84
CA GLU A 184 19.80 -3.28 -41.03
C GLU A 184 19.75 -4.40 -39.97
N GLN A 185 19.57 -4.07 -38.70
CA GLN A 185 19.50 -5.09 -37.65
C GLN A 185 18.20 -5.90 -37.74
N SER A 186 17.09 -5.28 -38.12
CA SER A 186 15.81 -5.97 -38.36
C SER A 186 15.92 -6.96 -39.52
N THR A 187 16.61 -6.61 -40.60
CA THR A 187 16.82 -7.52 -41.74
C THR A 187 17.78 -8.66 -41.41
N LYS A 188 18.90 -8.38 -40.73
CA LYS A 188 19.84 -9.40 -40.21
C LYS A 188 19.13 -10.39 -39.27
N LEU A 189 18.33 -9.90 -38.33
CA LEU A 189 17.54 -10.72 -37.39
C LEU A 189 16.51 -11.60 -38.14
N LYS A 190 15.78 -11.04 -39.11
CA LYS A 190 14.82 -11.78 -39.95
C LYS A 190 15.49 -12.89 -40.76
N MET A 191 16.72 -12.69 -41.24
CA MET A 191 17.50 -13.74 -41.91
C MET A 191 17.93 -14.84 -40.94
N SER A 192 18.53 -14.49 -39.79
CA SER A 192 18.95 -15.43 -38.76
C SER A 192 17.79 -16.29 -38.23
N HIS A 193 16.61 -15.69 -38.04
CA HIS A 193 15.40 -16.39 -37.61
C HIS A 193 14.85 -17.34 -38.69
N ARG A 194 14.94 -16.98 -39.97
CA ARG A 194 14.56 -17.88 -41.08
C ARG A 194 15.48 -19.11 -41.15
N ASP A 195 16.79 -18.91 -41.05
CA ASP A 195 17.76 -20.02 -41.05
C ASP A 195 17.57 -20.92 -39.82
N SER A 196 17.43 -20.34 -38.63
CA SER A 196 17.15 -21.09 -37.39
C SER A 196 15.87 -21.94 -37.50
N ASN A 197 14.79 -21.38 -38.07
CA ASN A 197 13.57 -22.14 -38.31
C ASN A 197 13.73 -23.23 -39.38
N HIS A 198 14.57 -23.01 -40.39
CA HIS A 198 14.87 -24.03 -41.40
C HIS A 198 15.66 -25.20 -40.78
N GLN A 199 16.66 -24.93 -39.93
CA GLN A 199 17.38 -25.95 -39.16
C GLN A 199 16.44 -26.74 -38.24
N LEU A 200 15.49 -26.08 -37.58
CA LEU A 200 14.47 -26.74 -36.74
C LEU A 200 13.54 -27.66 -37.55
N GLN A 201 13.12 -27.24 -38.76
CA GLN A 201 12.35 -28.10 -39.67
C GLN A 201 13.16 -29.29 -40.18
N LEU A 202 14.45 -29.10 -40.49
CA LEU A 202 15.36 -30.17 -40.87
C LEU A 202 15.57 -31.18 -39.73
N LEU A 203 15.59 -30.70 -38.48
CA LEU A 203 15.71 -31.53 -37.29
C LEU A 203 14.40 -32.32 -37.01
N ASP A 204 13.23 -31.69 -37.11
CA ASP A 204 11.92 -32.32 -36.93
C ASP A 204 11.67 -33.43 -37.96
N THR A 205 11.92 -33.17 -39.24
CA THR A 205 11.80 -34.18 -40.31
C THR A 205 12.77 -35.35 -40.10
N LYS A 206 14.02 -35.09 -39.72
CA LYS A 206 14.99 -36.14 -39.36
C LYS A 206 14.54 -36.95 -38.13
N PHE A 207 13.98 -36.29 -37.11
CA PHE A 207 13.50 -36.94 -35.89
C PHE A 207 12.30 -37.86 -36.18
N LYS A 208 11.36 -37.41 -37.00
CA LYS A 208 10.22 -38.21 -37.51
C LYS A 208 10.70 -39.45 -38.26
N GLY A 209 11.63 -39.29 -39.21
CA GLY A 209 12.22 -40.44 -39.92
C GLY A 209 12.88 -41.46 -38.99
N THR A 210 13.58 -41.02 -37.95
CA THR A 210 14.15 -41.94 -36.95
C THR A 210 13.11 -42.61 -36.05
N ILE A 211 11.96 -41.98 -35.81
CA ILE A 211 10.83 -42.58 -35.07
C ILE A 211 10.12 -43.62 -35.93
N GLU A 212 9.89 -43.34 -37.21
CA GLU A 212 9.26 -44.29 -38.14
C GLU A 212 10.12 -45.54 -38.34
N GLU A 213 11.43 -45.37 -38.53
CA GLU A 213 12.37 -46.50 -38.60
C GLU A 213 12.38 -47.34 -37.32
N LEU A 214 12.47 -46.70 -36.14
CA LEU A 214 12.42 -47.41 -34.85
C LEU A 214 11.07 -48.13 -34.65
N SER A 215 9.96 -47.53 -35.08
CA SER A 215 8.63 -48.14 -35.05
C SER A 215 8.57 -49.40 -35.93
N ASN A 216 9.10 -49.33 -37.16
CA ASN A 216 9.18 -50.47 -38.08
C ASN A 216 10.06 -51.61 -37.52
N GLN A 217 11.19 -51.28 -36.86
CA GLN A 217 12.03 -52.26 -36.17
C GLN A 217 11.29 -52.93 -34.99
N ILE A 218 10.54 -52.16 -34.19
CA ILE A 218 9.72 -52.71 -33.10
C ILE A 218 8.59 -53.61 -33.63
N LEU A 219 7.92 -53.22 -34.71
CA LEU A 219 6.83 -53.99 -35.33
C LEU A 219 7.34 -55.32 -35.94
N SER A 220 8.46 -55.30 -36.65
CA SER A 220 9.09 -56.49 -37.21
C SER A 220 9.60 -57.45 -36.12
N ALA A 221 10.26 -56.94 -35.08
CA ALA A 221 10.68 -57.74 -33.93
C ALA A 221 9.48 -58.37 -33.19
N ARG A 222 8.37 -57.64 -33.04
CA ARG A 222 7.13 -58.17 -32.45
C ARG A 222 6.51 -59.28 -33.31
N SER A 223 6.48 -59.11 -34.63
CA SER A 223 5.97 -60.13 -35.56
C SER A 223 6.83 -61.41 -35.51
N TRP A 224 8.15 -61.27 -35.47
CA TRP A 224 9.08 -62.40 -35.33
C TRP A 224 8.88 -63.17 -34.01
N LEU A 225 8.77 -62.46 -32.89
CA LEU A 225 8.51 -63.06 -31.57
C LEU A 225 7.20 -63.85 -31.54
N GLN A 226 6.15 -63.33 -32.19
CA GLN A 226 4.83 -63.98 -32.24
C GLN A 226 4.86 -65.23 -33.14
N GLN A 227 5.57 -65.19 -34.26
CA GLN A 227 5.76 -66.36 -35.14
C GLN A 227 6.61 -67.46 -34.46
N GLU A 228 7.65 -67.08 -33.70
CA GLU A 228 8.46 -68.02 -32.92
C GLU A 228 7.67 -68.65 -31.77
N GLN A 229 6.78 -67.89 -31.10
CA GLN A 229 5.86 -68.42 -30.11
C GLN A 229 4.94 -69.51 -30.71
N GLU A 230 4.31 -69.24 -31.86
CA GLU A 230 3.50 -70.24 -32.56
C GLU A 230 4.29 -71.48 -32.97
N ARG A 231 5.57 -71.33 -33.34
CA ARG A 231 6.45 -72.46 -33.71
C ARG A 231 6.73 -73.35 -32.50
N ILE A 232 7.08 -72.75 -31.38
CA ILE A 232 7.34 -73.45 -30.11
C ILE A 232 6.07 -74.16 -29.62
N GLU A 233 4.90 -73.53 -29.75
CA GLU A 233 3.61 -74.12 -29.37
C GLU A 233 3.28 -75.36 -30.23
N LYS A 234 3.48 -75.28 -31.55
CA LYS A 234 3.30 -76.41 -32.48
C LYS A 234 4.27 -77.56 -32.20
N GLU A 235 5.56 -77.26 -31.94
CA GLU A 235 6.53 -78.28 -31.51
C GLU A 235 6.13 -78.94 -30.18
N LEU A 236 5.64 -78.16 -29.20
CA LEU A 236 5.22 -78.67 -27.91
C LEU A 236 3.99 -79.58 -28.02
N LEU A 237 2.99 -79.20 -28.81
CA LEU A 237 1.80 -80.02 -29.10
C LEU A 237 2.20 -81.34 -29.78
N GLN A 238 3.09 -81.30 -30.78
CA GLN A 238 3.57 -82.51 -31.45
C GLN A 238 4.34 -83.45 -30.49
N LYS A 239 5.09 -82.91 -29.52
CA LYS A 239 5.73 -83.69 -28.44
C LYS A 239 4.71 -84.32 -27.50
N ILE A 240 3.63 -83.62 -27.18
CA ILE A 240 2.54 -84.13 -26.33
C ILE A 240 1.81 -85.28 -27.03
N ASP A 241 1.50 -85.17 -28.32
CA ASP A 241 0.87 -86.26 -29.09
C ASP A 241 1.77 -87.49 -29.24
N GLN A 242 3.08 -87.31 -29.47
CA GLN A 242 4.03 -88.43 -29.46
C GLN A 242 4.07 -89.15 -28.10
N LEU A 243 4.06 -88.40 -27.00
CA LEU A 243 3.99 -88.98 -25.65
C LEU A 243 2.65 -89.67 -25.40
N SER A 244 1.54 -89.10 -25.84
CA SER A 244 0.20 -89.68 -25.75
C SER A 244 0.11 -91.04 -26.46
N LEU A 245 0.63 -91.13 -27.69
CA LEU A 245 0.70 -92.38 -28.45
C LEU A 245 1.55 -93.44 -27.74
N VAL A 246 2.75 -93.09 -27.28
CA VAL A 246 3.64 -94.00 -26.55
C VAL A 246 3.01 -94.47 -25.23
N VAL A 247 2.30 -93.61 -24.50
CA VAL A 247 1.54 -94.00 -23.30
C VAL A 247 0.42 -94.97 -23.66
N LYS A 248 -0.30 -94.73 -24.76
CA LYS A 248 -1.42 -95.57 -25.22
C LYS A 248 -1.00 -96.94 -25.75
N GLU A 249 0.15 -97.04 -26.42
CA GLU A 249 0.73 -98.34 -26.79
C GLU A 249 1.19 -99.13 -25.56
N ASN A 250 1.84 -98.47 -24.60
CA ASN A 250 2.24 -99.10 -23.34
C ASN A 250 1.04 -99.53 -22.49
N SER A 251 -0.04 -98.74 -22.43
CA SER A 251 -1.26 -99.16 -21.73
C SER A 251 -1.90 -100.36 -22.40
N GLY A 252 -2.07 -100.33 -23.74
CA GLY A 252 -2.64 -101.45 -24.49
C GLY A 252 -1.74 -102.70 -24.51
N ALA A 253 -0.42 -102.56 -24.32
CA ALA A 253 0.48 -103.70 -24.07
C ALA A 253 0.29 -104.27 -22.66
N SER A 254 0.19 -103.40 -21.65
CA SER A 254 -0.07 -103.78 -20.25
C SER A 254 -1.43 -104.47 -20.09
N GLU A 255 -2.49 -103.95 -20.71
CA GLU A 255 -3.83 -104.55 -20.71
C GLU A 255 -3.80 -105.98 -21.26
N ARG A 256 -3.15 -106.21 -22.40
CA ARG A 256 -3.05 -107.56 -23.02
C ARG A 256 -2.19 -108.54 -22.20
N ASP A 257 -1.22 -108.05 -21.42
CA ASP A 257 -0.43 -108.91 -20.52
C ASP A 257 -1.17 -109.20 -19.21
N VAL A 258 -1.93 -108.23 -18.69
CA VAL A 258 -2.88 -108.40 -17.57
C VAL A 258 -4.00 -109.37 -17.96
N GLU A 259 -4.58 -109.23 -19.14
CA GLU A 259 -5.65 -110.10 -19.65
C GLU A 259 -5.16 -111.54 -19.84
N LYS A 260 -3.96 -111.74 -20.43
CA LYS A 260 -3.31 -113.06 -20.47
C LYS A 260 -3.08 -113.67 -19.09
N LYS A 261 -2.65 -112.86 -18.11
CA LYS A 261 -2.49 -113.30 -16.71
C LYS A 261 -3.83 -113.62 -16.08
N LEU A 262 -4.88 -112.86 -16.38
CA LEU A 262 -6.25 -113.11 -15.91
C LEU A 262 -6.80 -114.43 -16.47
N SER A 263 -6.61 -114.72 -17.76
CA SER A 263 -6.97 -116.02 -18.36
C SER A 263 -6.15 -117.18 -17.77
N GLN A 264 -4.84 -117.00 -17.53
CA GLN A 264 -4.03 -118.00 -16.81
C GLN A 264 -4.46 -118.19 -15.36
N MET A 265 -5.00 -117.16 -14.71
CA MET A 265 -5.46 -117.21 -13.33
C MET A 265 -6.86 -117.84 -13.23
N SER A 266 -7.76 -117.58 -14.18
CA SER A 266 -9.03 -118.30 -14.37
C SER A 266 -8.78 -119.79 -14.61
N ALA A 267 -7.95 -120.17 -15.60
CA ALA A 267 -7.61 -121.57 -15.86
C ALA A 267 -6.84 -122.28 -14.72
N ARG A 268 -6.40 -121.53 -13.70
CA ARG A 268 -5.90 -122.05 -12.41
C ARG A 268 -6.99 -122.12 -11.35
N LEU A 269 -7.89 -121.13 -11.28
CA LEU A 269 -9.07 -121.13 -10.43
C LEU A 269 -9.98 -122.31 -10.75
N ASP A 270 -10.33 -122.56 -12.02
CA ASP A 270 -11.18 -123.70 -12.42
C ASP A 270 -10.58 -125.04 -11.94
N LYS A 271 -9.24 -125.17 -12.04
CA LYS A 271 -8.49 -126.34 -11.55
C LYS A 271 -8.41 -126.45 -10.03
N ILE A 272 -8.48 -125.33 -9.31
CA ILE A 272 -8.52 -125.29 -7.85
C ILE A 272 -9.94 -125.59 -7.36
N GLU A 273 -10.97 -125.07 -8.03
CA GLU A 273 -12.38 -125.25 -7.71
C GLU A 273 -12.82 -126.73 -7.85
N GLU A 274 -12.39 -127.40 -8.93
CA GLU A 274 -12.57 -128.86 -9.09
C GLU A 274 -11.83 -129.65 -7.98
N SER A 275 -10.70 -129.14 -7.48
CA SER A 275 -9.90 -129.80 -6.44
C SER A 275 -10.41 -129.59 -5.00
N GLN A 276 -11.08 -128.46 -4.72
CA GLN A 276 -11.55 -128.09 -3.37
C GLN A 276 -12.98 -128.57 -3.07
N LYS A 277 -13.68 -129.14 -4.05
CA LYS A 277 -15.04 -129.69 -3.92
C LYS A 277 -15.17 -130.94 -3.01
N LYS A 278 -14.16 -131.25 -2.21
CA LYS A 278 -14.06 -132.44 -1.35
C LYS A 278 -13.40 -132.22 0.02
N THR A 279 -13.58 -131.04 0.63
CA THR A 279 -13.47 -130.89 2.10
C THR A 279 -14.52 -129.88 2.60
N MET A 280 -15.14 -130.16 3.73
CA MET A 280 -16.18 -129.32 4.35
C MET A 280 -15.60 -128.30 5.34
N GLU A 281 -16.47 -127.42 5.84
CA GLU A 281 -16.32 -126.61 7.07
C GLU A 281 -15.41 -125.36 7.03
N VAL A 282 -15.98 -124.30 6.44
CA VAL A 282 -16.36 -123.04 7.12
C VAL A 282 -15.56 -122.63 8.38
N GLN A 283 -14.83 -121.51 8.33
CA GLN A 283 -15.04 -120.36 9.25
C GLN A 283 -14.28 -119.07 8.85
N ARG A 284 -14.92 -117.91 9.11
CA ARG A 284 -14.30 -116.62 9.51
C ARG A 284 -13.41 -115.81 8.54
N SER A 285 -14.04 -114.95 7.74
CA SER A 285 -13.43 -113.65 7.35
C SER A 285 -14.42 -112.48 7.16
N LYS A 286 -15.74 -112.74 7.09
CA LYS A 286 -16.74 -111.76 6.60
C LYS A 286 -17.20 -110.67 7.60
N GLN A 287 -16.54 -110.52 8.75
CA GLN A 287 -16.99 -109.61 9.82
C GLN A 287 -16.22 -108.27 9.87
N GLU A 288 -15.04 -108.19 9.24
CA GLU A 288 -14.27 -106.94 9.17
C GLU A 288 -14.53 -106.15 7.87
N GLU A 289 -14.80 -106.81 6.73
CA GLU A 289 -15.11 -106.11 5.47
C GLU A 289 -16.38 -105.26 5.56
N GLU A 290 -17.52 -105.82 6.00
CA GLU A 290 -18.77 -105.06 6.15
C GLU A 290 -18.62 -103.91 7.17
N ARG A 291 -17.74 -104.06 8.15
CA ARG A 291 -17.41 -103.04 9.16
C ARG A 291 -16.54 -101.91 8.59
N VAL A 292 -15.68 -102.21 7.63
CA VAL A 292 -14.88 -101.21 6.89
C VAL A 292 -15.75 -100.52 5.84
N HIS A 293 -16.52 -101.26 5.04
CA HIS A 293 -17.42 -100.69 4.03
C HIS A 293 -18.50 -99.80 4.67
N GLY A 294 -19.15 -100.25 5.75
CA GLY A 294 -20.11 -99.44 6.51
C GLY A 294 -19.51 -98.22 7.19
N ARG A 295 -18.18 -98.17 7.41
CA ARG A 295 -17.46 -96.96 7.84
C ARG A 295 -17.16 -96.03 6.67
N ILE A 296 -16.74 -96.55 5.52
CA ILE A 296 -16.45 -95.78 4.31
C ILE A 296 -17.72 -95.09 3.80
N SER A 297 -18.81 -95.82 3.56
CA SER A 297 -20.06 -95.23 3.07
C SER A 297 -20.68 -94.24 4.06
N LYS A 298 -20.44 -94.41 5.38
CA LYS A 298 -20.85 -93.42 6.38
C LYS A 298 -19.97 -92.16 6.37
N LEU A 299 -18.67 -92.29 6.14
CA LEU A 299 -17.77 -91.14 5.93
C LEU A 299 -18.08 -90.39 4.65
N GLU A 300 -18.41 -91.08 3.55
CA GLU A 300 -18.84 -90.43 2.30
C GLU A 300 -20.16 -89.68 2.47
N LEU A 301 -21.15 -90.27 3.16
CA LEU A 301 -22.42 -89.58 3.47
C LEU A 301 -22.18 -88.35 4.35
N GLN A 302 -21.38 -88.48 5.41
CA GLN A 302 -21.09 -87.38 6.32
C GLN A 302 -20.31 -86.26 5.61
N MET A 303 -19.25 -86.57 4.87
CA MET A 303 -18.46 -85.58 4.14
C MET A 303 -19.27 -84.85 3.03
N ASN A 304 -20.26 -85.50 2.42
CA ASN A 304 -21.17 -84.84 1.46
C ASN A 304 -22.20 -83.94 2.14
N GLU A 305 -22.66 -84.28 3.34
CA GLU A 305 -23.58 -83.41 4.10
C GLU A 305 -22.82 -82.24 4.75
N ASP A 306 -21.61 -82.47 5.28
CA ASP A 306 -20.68 -81.41 5.73
C ASP A 306 -20.39 -80.40 4.59
N LEU A 307 -20.21 -80.88 3.35
CA LEU A 307 -20.03 -80.04 2.15
C LEU A 307 -21.29 -79.25 1.75
N ARG A 308 -22.49 -79.75 2.08
CA ARG A 308 -23.75 -79.01 1.89
C ARG A 308 -23.95 -77.97 2.98
N GLU A 309 -23.70 -78.33 4.23
CA GLU A 309 -23.86 -77.44 5.38
C GLU A 309 -22.87 -76.28 5.29
N MET A 310 -21.59 -76.55 5.00
CA MET A 310 -20.57 -75.52 4.76
C MET A 310 -20.90 -74.62 3.56
N LYS A 311 -21.54 -75.16 2.51
CA LYS A 311 -22.02 -74.33 1.40
C LYS A 311 -23.22 -73.47 1.80
N ALA A 312 -24.16 -74.01 2.56
CA ALA A 312 -25.31 -73.28 3.08
C ALA A 312 -24.89 -72.16 4.06
N GLU A 313 -23.88 -72.38 4.90
CA GLU A 313 -23.29 -71.34 5.75
C GLU A 313 -22.64 -70.22 4.93
N VAL A 314 -21.94 -70.55 3.84
CA VAL A 314 -21.35 -69.54 2.93
C VAL A 314 -22.44 -68.73 2.22
N ASP A 315 -23.46 -69.39 1.67
CA ASP A 315 -24.57 -68.72 0.98
C ASP A 315 -25.42 -67.88 1.96
N ALA A 316 -25.62 -68.35 3.20
CA ALA A 316 -26.27 -67.60 4.28
C ALA A 316 -25.40 -66.41 4.76
N GLY A 317 -24.09 -66.59 4.88
CA GLY A 317 -23.14 -65.54 5.24
C GLY A 317 -23.11 -64.41 4.21
N PHE A 318 -23.12 -64.73 2.92
CA PHE A 318 -23.29 -63.72 1.86
C PHE A 318 -24.66 -63.03 1.93
N THR A 319 -25.74 -63.78 2.23
CA THR A 319 -27.08 -63.20 2.40
C THR A 319 -27.12 -62.20 3.56
N ALA A 320 -26.55 -62.55 4.72
CA ALA A 320 -26.46 -61.65 5.89
C ALA A 320 -25.60 -60.41 5.62
N ILE A 321 -24.57 -60.50 4.77
CA ILE A 321 -23.79 -59.34 4.31
C ILE A 321 -24.65 -58.43 3.42
N TYR A 322 -25.43 -58.99 2.48
CA TYR A 322 -26.35 -58.20 1.65
C TYR A 322 -27.46 -57.52 2.48
N GLU A 323 -28.05 -58.20 3.47
CA GLU A 323 -29.02 -57.60 4.39
C GLU A 323 -28.40 -56.52 5.28
N SER A 324 -27.15 -56.71 5.73
CA SER A 324 -26.41 -55.69 6.49
C SER A 324 -26.15 -54.44 5.65
N ILE A 325 -25.81 -54.59 4.37
CA ILE A 325 -25.67 -53.48 3.41
C ILE A 325 -27.02 -52.79 3.17
N GLY A 326 -28.11 -53.56 3.03
CA GLY A 326 -29.48 -53.02 2.93
C GLY A 326 -29.90 -52.22 4.17
N SER A 327 -29.59 -52.73 5.37
CA SER A 327 -29.86 -52.05 6.65
C SER A 327 -29.03 -50.78 6.81
N LEU A 328 -27.73 -50.80 6.46
CA LEU A 328 -26.89 -49.60 6.45
C LEU A 328 -27.43 -48.54 5.49
N ARG A 329 -27.95 -48.94 4.32
CA ARG A 329 -28.59 -48.04 3.36
C ARG A 329 -29.89 -47.44 3.91
N GLN A 330 -30.76 -48.23 4.54
CA GLN A 330 -31.97 -47.72 5.20
C GLN A 330 -31.64 -46.77 6.35
N VAL A 331 -30.60 -47.05 7.14
CA VAL A 331 -30.13 -46.14 8.20
C VAL A 331 -29.60 -44.82 7.62
N LEU A 332 -28.90 -44.85 6.48
CA LEU A 332 -28.46 -43.66 5.74
C LEU A 332 -29.63 -42.84 5.19
N GLU A 333 -30.60 -43.48 4.53
CA GLU A 333 -31.78 -42.80 3.99
C GLU A 333 -32.68 -42.25 5.12
N ALA A 334 -32.83 -42.97 6.24
CA ALA A 334 -33.52 -42.50 7.44
C ALA A 334 -32.78 -41.34 8.13
N LYS A 335 -31.45 -41.39 8.21
CA LYS A 335 -30.59 -40.30 8.72
C LYS A 335 -30.76 -39.03 7.89
N MET A 336 -30.66 -39.12 6.56
CA MET A 336 -30.88 -38.00 5.64
C MET A 336 -32.29 -37.42 5.76
N LYS A 337 -33.30 -38.25 6.01
CA LYS A 337 -34.68 -37.80 6.25
C LYS A 337 -34.83 -37.10 7.60
N LEU A 338 -34.23 -37.62 8.67
CA LEU A 338 -34.19 -36.98 10.00
C LEU A 338 -33.49 -35.62 9.97
N ASP A 339 -32.32 -35.54 9.34
CA ASP A 339 -31.55 -34.29 9.23
C ASP A 339 -32.34 -33.25 8.40
N LYS A 340 -33.07 -33.67 7.36
CA LYS A 340 -33.99 -32.82 6.59
C LYS A 340 -35.20 -32.34 7.39
N ASP A 341 -35.87 -33.24 8.11
CA ASP A 341 -37.05 -32.90 8.93
C ASP A 341 -36.66 -32.00 10.12
N GLN A 342 -35.45 -32.17 10.65
CA GLN A 342 -34.88 -31.30 11.69
C GLN A 342 -34.55 -29.90 11.16
N LEU A 343 -34.01 -29.78 9.93
CA LEU A 343 -33.87 -28.52 9.21
C LEU A 343 -35.22 -27.84 8.97
N GLN A 344 -36.24 -28.57 8.52
CA GLN A 344 -37.58 -28.00 8.31
C GLN A 344 -38.24 -27.53 9.61
N LYS A 345 -38.04 -28.21 10.74
CA LYS A 345 -38.50 -27.75 12.07
C LYS A 345 -37.78 -26.49 12.54
N GLN A 346 -36.46 -26.38 12.34
CA GLN A 346 -35.72 -25.16 12.68
C GLN A 346 -36.16 -23.96 11.83
N ILE A 347 -36.49 -24.17 10.55
CA ILE A 347 -37.02 -23.14 9.66
C ILE A 347 -38.40 -22.65 10.13
N GLN A 348 -39.28 -23.54 10.61
CA GLN A 348 -40.59 -23.15 11.13
C GLN A 348 -40.56 -22.44 12.50
N GLN A 349 -39.52 -22.65 13.32
CA GLN A 349 -39.42 -22.02 14.63
C GLN A 349 -39.00 -20.54 14.62
N MET A 350 -38.64 -19.95 13.46
CA MET A 350 -38.21 -18.54 13.36
C MET A 350 -39.25 -17.58 12.73
N GLN A 351 -40.55 -17.94 12.73
CA GLN A 351 -41.62 -17.09 12.18
C GLN A 351 -42.83 -16.86 13.11
N LYS A 352 -42.64 -16.16 14.25
CA LYS A 352 -43.50 -15.06 14.81
C LYS A 352 -43.16 -14.71 16.29
N PRO A 353 -43.64 -13.56 16.84
CA PRO A 353 -43.03 -12.94 18.03
C PRO A 353 -43.87 -12.88 19.34
N ASP A 354 -43.14 -12.70 20.45
CA ASP A 354 -43.39 -11.96 21.71
C ASP A 354 -44.61 -12.16 22.65
N ALA A 355 -44.28 -12.65 23.87
CA ALA A 355 -44.72 -12.18 25.22
C ALA A 355 -46.18 -12.44 25.72
N PRO A 356 -46.53 -12.27 27.05
CA PRO A 356 -45.73 -12.10 28.29
C PRO A 356 -46.17 -13.00 29.52
N MET A 357 -45.65 -12.69 30.73
CA MET A 357 -46.12 -12.99 32.13
C MET A 357 -45.67 -14.28 32.89
N ASP A 358 -44.74 -14.10 33.84
CA ASP A 358 -44.89 -14.16 35.33
C ASP A 358 -45.69 -15.30 36.02
N SER A 359 -45.36 -15.78 37.25
CA SER A 359 -44.23 -15.65 38.21
C SER A 359 -44.43 -16.66 39.39
N ILE A 360 -43.45 -17.12 40.20
CA ILE A 360 -43.08 -16.66 41.58
C ILE A 360 -42.18 -17.71 42.31
N PHE A 361 -41.13 -17.26 43.05
CA PHE A 361 -40.44 -17.74 44.30
C PHE A 361 -40.39 -19.25 44.76
N VAL A 362 -39.39 -19.76 45.53
CA VAL A 362 -37.98 -19.41 45.88
C VAL A 362 -37.30 -20.51 46.77
N VAL A 363 -35.96 -20.47 46.99
CA VAL A 363 -35.14 -21.18 48.03
C VAL A 363 -34.98 -22.73 47.86
N ARG A 364 -33.79 -23.37 47.82
CA ARG A 364 -32.60 -23.51 48.73
C ARG A 364 -32.87 -24.42 49.97
N THR A 365 -31.97 -25.25 50.53
CA THR A 365 -30.50 -25.48 50.34
C THR A 365 -30.02 -26.86 50.87
N ASN A 366 -29.06 -27.48 50.14
CA ASN A 366 -27.81 -28.19 50.57
C ASN A 366 -27.66 -29.22 51.72
N SER A 367 -26.75 -30.19 51.46
CA SER A 367 -25.85 -30.94 52.39
C SER A 367 -26.44 -32.12 53.20
N THR A 368 -25.69 -33.13 53.71
CA THR A 368 -24.22 -33.30 53.93
C THR A 368 -23.78 -34.80 54.02
N THR A 369 -22.46 -35.12 53.94
CA THR A 369 -21.74 -36.30 54.53
C THR A 369 -22.11 -37.76 54.09
N TYR A 370 -21.34 -38.84 54.35
CA TYR A 370 -19.88 -39.15 54.21
C TYR A 370 -19.62 -40.67 54.52
N LEU A 371 -18.62 -41.31 53.88
CA LEU A 371 -17.81 -42.49 54.34
C LEU A 371 -18.39 -43.92 54.62
N SER A 372 -17.56 -44.93 54.25
CA SER A 372 -17.27 -46.22 54.97
C SER A 372 -18.20 -47.46 54.82
N HIS A 373 -17.77 -48.74 55.03
CA HIS A 373 -16.60 -49.54 54.55
C HIS A 373 -16.73 -51.06 54.94
N LYS A 374 -16.26 -52.00 54.09
CA LYS A 374 -15.74 -53.40 54.35
C LYS A 374 -16.48 -54.45 55.22
N MET A 375 -16.62 -55.69 54.70
CA MET A 375 -16.29 -57.03 55.28
C MET A 375 -16.62 -58.17 54.24
N GLY A 376 -16.20 -59.45 54.34
CA GLY A 376 -15.08 -60.03 55.11
C GLY A 376 -15.14 -61.55 55.47
N LYS A 377 -14.43 -62.43 54.71
CA LYS A 377 -13.99 -63.83 55.05
C LYS A 377 -15.08 -64.93 55.24
N GLN A 378 -14.82 -66.25 55.27
CA GLN A 378 -13.65 -67.17 55.07
C GLN A 378 -14.17 -68.50 54.40
N SER A 379 -13.59 -69.71 54.26
CA SER A 379 -12.34 -70.49 54.58
C SER A 379 -12.42 -71.87 53.81
N TYR A 380 -11.55 -72.91 53.84
CA TYR A 380 -10.29 -73.34 54.50
C TYR A 380 -9.58 -74.45 53.64
N GLU A 381 -8.31 -74.78 53.98
CA GLU A 381 -7.57 -76.09 53.98
C GLU A 381 -7.67 -77.16 52.87
N THR A 382 -6.62 -77.94 52.53
CA THR A 382 -5.22 -78.19 53.02
C THR A 382 -4.39 -78.84 51.87
N ASP A 383 -3.06 -79.05 51.84
CA ASP A 383 -1.82 -78.51 52.47
C ASP A 383 -0.62 -78.88 51.54
N SER A 384 0.61 -78.46 51.88
CA SER A 384 1.93 -78.96 51.46
C SER A 384 2.44 -78.52 50.07
N LYS A 385 3.48 -77.65 49.95
CA LYS A 385 4.95 -77.84 50.17
C LYS A 385 5.59 -78.70 49.05
N LEU A 386 6.81 -78.45 48.51
CA LEU A 386 7.93 -77.49 48.71
C LEU A 386 8.72 -77.43 47.36
N ASP A 387 9.81 -76.70 47.05
CA ASP A 387 10.71 -75.76 47.76
C ASP A 387 11.25 -74.65 46.79
N THR A 388 12.58 -74.51 46.58
CA THR A 388 13.23 -73.33 45.97
C THR A 388 14.35 -73.62 44.94
N ARG A 389 14.40 -72.76 43.90
CA ARG A 389 15.59 -72.02 43.41
C ARG A 389 16.83 -72.74 42.81
N ALA A 390 16.81 -72.84 41.48
CA ALA A 390 17.86 -72.46 40.50
C ALA A 390 19.37 -72.81 40.70
N ARG A 391 19.93 -73.55 39.74
CA ARG A 391 21.27 -73.33 39.14
C ARG A 391 21.45 -74.07 37.79
N THR A 392 22.44 -73.63 37.01
CA THR A 392 23.01 -74.24 35.78
C THR A 392 24.55 -74.27 35.95
N PRO A 393 25.39 -74.80 35.02
CA PRO A 393 25.18 -75.66 33.84
C PRO A 393 26.06 -76.95 33.88
N MET A 394 26.27 -77.62 32.72
CA MET A 394 27.37 -78.59 32.40
C MET A 394 27.31 -79.99 33.08
N GLU A 395 27.72 -81.11 32.45
CA GLU A 395 27.93 -81.46 31.01
C GLU A 395 28.04 -83.00 30.83
N LEU A 396 28.40 -83.47 29.61
CA LEU A 396 28.70 -84.86 29.19
C LEU A 396 27.48 -85.82 29.05
N LEU A 397 27.42 -86.74 28.08
CA LEU A 397 28.34 -87.10 26.98
C LEU A 397 27.69 -86.78 25.61
N GLU A 398 28.40 -86.11 24.69
CA GLU A 398 29.06 -86.66 23.47
C GLU A 398 28.11 -87.15 22.34
N GLU A 399 28.34 -86.86 21.05
CA GLU A 399 29.28 -85.91 20.44
C GLU A 399 28.74 -85.36 19.10
N ARG A 400 29.35 -84.29 18.58
CA ARG A 400 29.20 -83.80 17.20
C ARG A 400 30.58 -83.74 16.56
N TYR A 401 30.72 -84.06 15.27
CA TYR A 401 31.59 -83.42 14.25
C TYR A 401 31.31 -84.14 12.90
N ALA A 402 31.64 -83.63 11.70
CA ALA A 402 31.68 -82.27 11.17
C ALA A 402 31.69 -82.37 9.62
N LEU A 403 31.79 -81.21 8.95
CA LEU A 403 31.84 -80.98 7.51
C LEU A 403 32.38 -82.12 6.60
N CYS A 404 31.52 -82.56 5.67
CA CYS A 404 31.69 -82.28 4.23
C CYS A 404 33.12 -82.48 3.62
N ALA A 405 33.60 -83.72 3.50
CA ALA A 405 34.72 -84.06 2.62
C ALA A 405 34.68 -85.50 2.05
N PHE A 406 34.76 -85.58 0.71
CA PHE A 406 35.45 -86.60 -0.11
C PHE A 406 35.13 -88.13 -0.03
N LEU A 407 34.74 -88.66 -1.21
CA LEU A 407 34.91 -90.03 -1.76
C LEU A 407 34.14 -91.20 -1.08
N THR A 408 33.22 -91.97 -1.68
CA THR A 408 32.97 -92.57 -3.04
C THR A 408 33.56 -93.97 -3.30
N ALA A 409 32.75 -95.02 -3.06
CA ALA A 409 32.81 -96.40 -3.60
C ALA A 409 31.54 -97.13 -3.08
N LEU A 410 30.76 -97.95 -3.81
CA LEU A 410 30.81 -98.52 -5.17
C LEU A 410 29.42 -98.41 -5.87
N ALA A 411 29.34 -98.78 -7.16
CA ALA A 411 28.11 -98.83 -7.98
C ALA A 411 27.17 -100.01 -7.59
N SER A 412 25.95 -100.21 -8.12
CA SER A 412 25.25 -99.76 -9.34
C SER A 412 23.70 -99.78 -9.12
N SER A 413 22.77 -99.27 -9.95
CA SER A 413 22.71 -99.02 -11.40
C SER A 413 21.80 -97.83 -11.81
N TYR A 414 21.90 -97.44 -13.09
CA TYR A 414 21.25 -96.34 -13.84
C TYR A 414 19.70 -96.28 -13.81
N PRO A 415 19.05 -95.16 -14.23
CA PRO A 415 19.48 -93.74 -14.18
C PRO A 415 18.38 -92.72 -13.79
N MET A 416 18.75 -91.58 -13.19
CA MET A 416 17.85 -90.41 -13.03
C MET A 416 18.51 -89.09 -13.46
N LYS A 417 18.15 -88.55 -14.62
CA LYS A 417 18.64 -87.26 -15.16
C LYS A 417 17.51 -86.22 -15.26
N MET A 418 17.21 -85.44 -14.20
CA MET A 418 16.29 -84.28 -14.30
C MET A 418 16.34 -83.24 -13.14
N VAL A 419 17.33 -83.28 -12.23
CA VAL A 419 17.29 -82.47 -10.98
C VAL A 419 18.20 -81.22 -10.97
N TRP A 420 19.32 -81.22 -11.73
CA TRP A 420 20.35 -80.17 -11.59
C TRP A 420 19.92 -78.77 -12.09
N TRP A 421 19.06 -78.70 -13.12
CA TRP A 421 18.68 -77.44 -13.75
C TRP A 421 17.77 -76.57 -12.87
N LYS A 422 16.80 -77.15 -12.17
CA LYS A 422 15.81 -76.40 -11.37
C LYS A 422 16.43 -75.53 -10.26
N LYS A 423 17.42 -76.04 -9.53
CA LYS A 423 18.09 -75.27 -8.44
C LYS A 423 18.95 -74.11 -8.96
N LYS A 424 19.57 -74.23 -10.14
CA LYS A 424 20.36 -73.13 -10.72
C LYS A 424 19.44 -72.03 -11.26
N LEU A 425 18.36 -72.40 -11.96
CA LEU A 425 17.39 -71.46 -12.52
C LEU A 425 16.74 -70.59 -11.44
N CYS A 426 16.20 -71.17 -10.37
CA CYS A 426 15.51 -70.41 -9.32
C CYS A 426 16.44 -69.37 -8.64
N ARG A 427 17.70 -69.72 -8.36
CA ARG A 427 18.65 -68.78 -7.73
C ARG A 427 19.03 -67.63 -8.66
N GLN A 428 19.10 -67.89 -9.96
CA GLN A 428 19.42 -66.90 -10.99
C GLN A 428 18.23 -65.99 -11.31
N HIS A 429 16.99 -66.51 -11.32
CA HIS A 429 15.77 -65.71 -11.38
C HIS A 429 15.57 -64.83 -10.14
N TYR A 430 15.87 -65.31 -8.93
CA TYR A 430 15.75 -64.51 -7.71
C TYR A 430 16.74 -63.33 -7.70
N LEU A 431 17.98 -63.55 -8.17
CA LEU A 431 18.97 -62.47 -8.34
C LEU A 431 18.54 -61.46 -9.41
N TRP A 432 17.96 -61.91 -10.54
CA TRP A 432 17.38 -61.01 -11.55
C TRP A 432 16.18 -60.23 -11.02
N ALA A 433 15.27 -60.86 -10.26
CA ALA A 433 14.12 -60.20 -9.66
C ALA A 433 14.56 -59.12 -8.66
N VAL A 434 15.48 -59.43 -7.74
CA VAL A 434 16.05 -58.45 -6.79
C VAL A 434 16.81 -57.35 -7.55
N GLY A 435 17.56 -57.68 -8.60
CA GLY A 435 18.20 -56.70 -9.47
C GLY A 435 17.21 -55.74 -10.13
N CYS A 436 16.12 -56.25 -10.69
CA CYS A 436 15.04 -55.46 -11.27
C CYS A 436 14.30 -54.62 -10.22
N TYR A 437 14.01 -55.14 -9.03
CA TYR A 437 13.41 -54.36 -7.94
C TYR A 437 14.35 -53.26 -7.43
N MET A 438 15.66 -53.51 -7.35
CA MET A 438 16.65 -52.48 -7.00
C MET A 438 16.78 -51.42 -8.12
N LEU A 439 16.76 -51.82 -9.39
CA LEU A 439 16.73 -50.88 -10.52
C LEU A 439 15.45 -50.04 -10.54
N LEU A 440 14.29 -50.65 -10.36
CA LEU A 440 13.00 -49.94 -10.25
C LEU A 440 12.99 -49.02 -9.03
N ALA A 441 13.53 -49.45 -7.88
CA ALA A 441 13.69 -48.60 -6.70
C ALA A 441 14.63 -47.41 -6.97
N ILE A 442 15.77 -47.61 -7.63
CA ILE A 442 16.72 -46.53 -7.98
C ILE A 442 16.12 -45.57 -9.02
N VAL A 443 15.38 -46.09 -10.02
CA VAL A 443 14.66 -45.27 -11.01
C VAL A 443 13.55 -44.48 -10.33
N ALA A 444 12.75 -45.10 -9.47
CA ALA A 444 11.73 -44.42 -8.66
C ALA A 444 12.37 -43.37 -7.73
N LEU A 445 13.50 -43.67 -7.07
CA LEU A 445 14.20 -42.70 -6.22
C LEU A 445 14.71 -41.52 -7.05
N ARG A 446 15.34 -41.76 -8.21
CA ARG A 446 15.80 -40.68 -9.11
C ARG A 446 14.66 -39.87 -9.69
N PHE A 447 13.51 -40.49 -9.97
CA PHE A 447 12.30 -39.81 -10.41
C PHE A 447 11.71 -38.96 -9.26
N SER A 448 11.57 -39.51 -8.05
CA SER A 448 11.15 -38.79 -6.85
C SER A 448 12.09 -37.65 -6.46
N LEU A 449 13.40 -37.80 -6.67
CA LEU A 449 14.39 -36.74 -6.48
C LEU A 449 14.27 -35.64 -7.55
N ARG A 450 14.03 -35.99 -8.83
CA ARG A 450 13.66 -34.99 -9.86
C ARG A 450 12.32 -34.31 -9.58
N LEU A 451 11.41 -34.94 -8.84
CA LEU A 451 10.12 -34.37 -8.44
C LEU A 451 10.20 -33.44 -7.21
N LYS A 452 11.35 -33.34 -6.51
CA LYS A 452 11.53 -32.37 -5.42
C LYS A 452 11.85 -30.98 -5.98
N CYS A 453 10.98 -30.03 -5.70
CA CYS A 453 11.28 -28.61 -5.81
C CYS A 453 12.13 -28.18 -4.60
N ASP A 454 13.40 -27.85 -4.79
CA ASP A 454 14.19 -27.12 -3.79
C ASP A 454 13.99 -25.63 -4.00
N PHE A 455 13.08 -25.02 -3.23
CA PHE A 455 12.72 -23.61 -3.37
C PHE A 455 13.87 -22.63 -3.08
N ASN A 456 15.01 -23.09 -2.55
CA ASN A 456 16.22 -22.27 -2.42
C ASN A 456 17.03 -22.19 -3.73
N SER A 457 16.73 -23.06 -4.71
CA SER A 457 17.44 -23.16 -5.99
C SER A 457 16.51 -23.30 -7.20
N VAL A 458 15.20 -23.08 -7.06
CA VAL A 458 14.31 -22.94 -8.23
C VAL A 458 14.65 -21.61 -8.90
N ASP A 459 15.32 -21.69 -10.04
CA ASP A 459 15.37 -20.61 -11.00
C ASP A 459 13.94 -20.35 -11.52
N LEU A 460 13.31 -19.30 -10.97
CA LEU A 460 11.96 -18.90 -11.33
C LEU A 460 11.89 -18.14 -12.68
N GLU A 461 13.03 -17.88 -13.34
CA GLU A 461 13.08 -17.33 -14.71
C GLU A 461 12.91 -18.43 -15.78
N SER A 462 13.18 -19.70 -15.45
CA SER A 462 12.93 -20.85 -16.33
C SER A 462 11.44 -21.00 -16.68
N ARG A 463 11.16 -21.27 -17.97
CA ARG A 463 9.83 -21.60 -18.52
C ARG A 463 9.58 -23.11 -18.65
N ASP A 464 10.43 -23.96 -18.07
CA ASP A 464 10.31 -25.41 -18.20
C ASP A 464 9.06 -25.98 -17.50
N PHE A 465 8.52 -27.09 -18.01
CA PHE A 465 7.38 -27.78 -17.39
C PHE A 465 7.63 -28.12 -15.90
N GLN A 466 8.89 -28.35 -15.52
CA GLN A 466 9.28 -28.57 -14.13
C GLN A 466 9.21 -27.30 -13.27
N SER A 467 9.56 -26.11 -13.81
CA SER A 467 9.46 -24.85 -13.06
C SER A 467 7.99 -24.48 -12.83
N GLN A 468 7.12 -24.62 -13.85
CA GLN A 468 5.68 -24.34 -13.71
C GLN A 468 5.01 -25.24 -12.68
N ARG A 469 5.37 -26.53 -12.63
CA ARG A 469 4.90 -27.43 -11.56
C ARG A 469 5.38 -26.99 -10.18
N CYS A 470 6.61 -26.50 -10.06
CA CYS A 470 7.12 -25.97 -8.79
C CYS A 470 6.44 -24.65 -8.38
N ARG A 471 6.13 -23.76 -9.35
CA ARG A 471 5.29 -22.57 -9.14
C ARG A 471 3.90 -22.94 -8.64
N ASP A 472 3.25 -23.95 -9.21
CA ASP A 472 1.94 -24.45 -8.74
C ASP A 472 1.97 -24.96 -7.29
N ILE A 473 2.99 -25.75 -6.94
CA ILE A 473 3.16 -26.26 -5.57
C ILE A 473 3.44 -25.10 -4.62
N LEU A 474 4.28 -24.14 -5.03
CA LEU A 474 4.60 -22.96 -4.25
C LEU A 474 3.36 -22.09 -4.03
N TYR A 475 2.62 -21.74 -5.08
CA TYR A 475 1.38 -20.96 -5.00
C TYR A 475 0.35 -21.66 -4.13
N LYS A 476 0.13 -22.97 -4.29
CA LYS A 476 -0.79 -23.73 -3.41
C LYS A 476 -0.32 -23.75 -1.95
N SER A 477 0.98 -23.74 -1.69
CA SER A 477 1.52 -23.66 -0.31
C SER A 477 1.42 -22.26 0.30
N LEU A 478 1.52 -21.20 -0.51
CA LEU A 478 1.54 -19.79 -0.12
C LEU A 478 0.22 -19.03 -0.32
N LYS A 479 -0.79 -19.65 -0.96
CA LYS A 479 -2.12 -19.06 -1.11
C LYS A 479 -2.72 -18.85 0.28
N LEU A 480 -3.24 -17.64 0.48
CA LEU A 480 -3.93 -17.28 1.71
C LEU A 480 -5.26 -18.04 1.81
N PRO A 481 -5.69 -18.44 3.02
CA PRO A 481 -7.00 -19.04 3.20
C PRO A 481 -8.08 -18.03 2.83
N VAL A 482 -8.80 -18.32 1.74
CA VAL A 482 -9.92 -17.52 1.24
C VAL A 482 -10.98 -17.43 2.35
N ARG A 483 -11.21 -16.23 2.90
CA ARG A 483 -12.23 -16.01 3.95
C ARG A 483 -13.63 -16.17 3.39
N ARG A 484 -13.84 -15.68 2.16
CA ARG A 484 -15.12 -15.64 1.44
C ARG A 484 -14.90 -15.89 -0.06
N PRO A 485 -15.78 -16.66 -0.73
CA PRO A 485 -15.69 -16.91 -2.17
C PRO A 485 -16.06 -15.64 -2.96
N VAL A 486 -15.05 -14.81 -3.22
CA VAL A 486 -15.15 -13.55 -3.97
C VAL A 486 -14.43 -13.70 -5.31
N ASN A 487 -15.03 -13.27 -6.41
CA ASN A 487 -14.44 -13.35 -7.74
C ASN A 487 -13.38 -12.25 -7.95
N CYS A 488 -12.23 -12.40 -7.30
CA CYS A 488 -11.13 -11.44 -7.39
C CYS A 488 -10.65 -11.22 -8.84
N SER A 489 -10.58 -12.27 -9.66
CA SER A 489 -10.19 -12.15 -11.07
C SER A 489 -11.19 -11.32 -11.90
N GLY A 490 -12.48 -11.34 -11.56
CA GLY A 490 -13.47 -10.43 -12.14
C GLY A 490 -13.22 -8.99 -11.69
N ILE A 491 -13.14 -8.76 -10.39
CA ILE A 491 -12.92 -7.44 -9.77
C ILE A 491 -11.67 -6.74 -10.35
N ILE A 492 -10.55 -7.47 -10.43
CA ILE A 492 -9.27 -6.96 -10.95
C ILE A 492 -9.38 -6.54 -12.43
N ARG A 493 -10.25 -7.20 -13.21
CA ARG A 493 -10.56 -6.87 -14.60
C ARG A 493 -11.69 -5.84 -14.75
N GLY A 494 -12.22 -5.29 -13.66
CA GLY A 494 -13.29 -4.29 -13.70
C GLY A 494 -14.68 -4.87 -14.02
N ASP A 495 -14.87 -6.19 -13.85
CA ASP A 495 -16.17 -6.83 -14.04
C ASP A 495 -17.21 -6.28 -13.05
N ARG A 496 -18.24 -5.64 -13.59
CA ARG A 496 -19.30 -5.00 -12.82
C ARG A 496 -20.09 -5.99 -11.97
N GLU A 497 -20.32 -7.22 -12.44
CA GLU A 497 -21.06 -8.21 -11.66
C GLU A 497 -20.24 -8.70 -10.46
N ALA A 498 -18.95 -8.97 -10.67
CA ALA A 498 -18.02 -9.33 -9.59
C ALA A 498 -17.84 -8.20 -8.56
N VAL A 499 -17.73 -6.94 -9.00
CA VAL A 499 -17.65 -5.78 -8.10
C VAL A 499 -18.94 -5.57 -7.32
N ILE A 500 -20.10 -5.59 -7.97
CA ILE A 500 -21.40 -5.43 -7.29
C ILE A 500 -21.63 -6.56 -6.27
N GLY A 501 -21.35 -7.81 -6.64
CA GLY A 501 -21.48 -8.96 -5.73
C GLY A 501 -20.58 -8.84 -4.49
N ALA A 502 -19.35 -8.37 -4.64
CA ALA A 502 -18.42 -8.19 -3.53
C ALA A 502 -18.76 -7.00 -2.61
N LEU A 503 -19.35 -5.93 -3.16
CA LEU A 503 -19.89 -4.81 -2.39
C LEU A 503 -21.14 -5.22 -1.59
N LEU A 504 -22.01 -6.07 -2.16
CA LEU A 504 -23.18 -6.63 -1.47
C LEU A 504 -22.76 -7.56 -0.32
N ASP A 505 -21.79 -8.46 -0.51
CA ASP A 505 -21.22 -9.26 0.57
C ASP A 505 -20.66 -8.38 1.70
N ASN A 506 -19.87 -7.35 1.38
CA ASN A 506 -19.34 -6.40 2.37
C ASN A 506 -20.47 -5.77 3.24
N LEU A 507 -21.60 -5.38 2.61
CA LEU A 507 -22.76 -4.82 3.32
C LEU A 507 -23.44 -5.82 4.27
N GLU A 508 -23.58 -7.10 3.90
CA GLU A 508 -24.08 -8.13 4.82
C GLU A 508 -23.11 -8.42 5.98
N VAL A 509 -21.81 -8.25 5.74
CA VAL A 509 -20.72 -8.77 6.59
C VAL A 509 -20.26 -7.79 7.66
N LYS A 510 -20.49 -6.49 7.49
CA LYS A 510 -20.22 -5.45 8.51
C LYS A 510 -20.86 -5.67 9.88
N LYS A 511 -21.80 -6.61 10.01
CA LYS A 511 -22.42 -7.04 11.28
C LYS A 511 -21.86 -8.33 11.89
N LYS A 512 -20.95 -9.04 11.21
CA LYS A 512 -20.49 -10.41 11.61
C LYS A 512 -18.98 -10.59 11.69
N TRP A 513 -18.17 -9.75 11.02
CA TRP A 513 -16.71 -9.91 11.01
C TRP A 513 -16.03 -9.20 12.21
N GLN A 514 -14.94 -9.80 12.69
CA GLN A 514 -14.06 -9.28 13.75
C GLN A 514 -12.60 -9.38 13.25
N PRO A 515 -11.81 -8.30 13.31
CA PRO A 515 -10.37 -8.35 13.05
C PRO A 515 -9.62 -9.21 14.09
N PHE A 516 -8.44 -9.70 13.73
CA PHE A 516 -7.52 -10.28 14.71
C PHE A 516 -7.05 -9.23 15.72
N THR A 517 -7.07 -9.60 16.99
CA THR A 517 -6.69 -8.76 18.13
C THR A 517 -5.20 -8.84 18.45
N ASP A 518 -4.69 -7.91 19.26
CA ASP A 518 -3.33 -7.95 19.81
C ASP A 518 -3.03 -9.32 20.48
N ALA A 519 -4.00 -9.83 21.25
CA ALA A 519 -3.91 -11.11 21.95
C ALA A 519 -3.84 -12.33 21.01
N ASP A 520 -4.53 -12.28 19.86
CA ASP A 520 -4.44 -13.32 18.84
C ASP A 520 -3.00 -13.41 18.29
N TYR A 521 -2.37 -12.27 18.01
CA TYR A 521 -0.98 -12.24 17.55
C TYR A 521 -0.01 -12.70 18.63
N LEU A 522 -0.15 -12.22 19.87
CA LEU A 522 0.65 -12.67 21.03
C LEU A 522 0.56 -14.19 21.29
N ASN A 523 -0.54 -14.84 20.92
CA ASN A 523 -0.67 -16.28 20.99
C ASN A 523 -0.11 -16.98 19.74
N MET A 524 -0.34 -16.43 18.54
CA MET A 524 0.12 -17.02 17.28
C MET A 524 1.64 -16.98 17.10
N THR A 525 2.34 -15.96 17.61
CA THR A 525 3.80 -15.79 17.45
C THR A 525 4.64 -16.60 18.44
N ARG A 526 4.02 -17.36 19.36
CA ARG A 526 4.71 -18.23 20.33
C ARG A 526 5.55 -19.32 19.67
N ASP A 527 5.12 -19.77 18.49
CA ASP A 527 5.93 -20.56 17.56
C ASP A 527 6.07 -19.74 16.27
N CYS A 528 7.26 -19.18 16.07
CA CYS A 528 7.54 -18.32 14.92
C CYS A 528 7.54 -19.06 13.58
N GLU A 529 7.86 -20.36 13.52
CA GLU A 529 7.78 -21.11 12.26
C GLU A 529 6.34 -21.50 11.94
N HIS A 530 5.54 -21.89 12.94
CA HIS A 530 4.10 -22.04 12.77
C HIS A 530 3.45 -20.71 12.38
N PHE A 531 3.83 -19.58 12.99
CA PHE A 531 3.36 -18.25 12.61
C PHE A 531 3.64 -17.97 11.13
N LYS A 532 4.91 -18.04 10.70
CA LYS A 532 5.31 -17.75 9.32
C LYS A 532 4.65 -18.70 8.30
N ALA A 533 4.51 -19.99 8.64
CA ALA A 533 3.86 -20.99 7.79
C ALA A 533 2.33 -20.87 7.73
N LYS A 534 1.66 -20.49 8.83
CA LYS A 534 0.21 -20.29 8.92
C LYS A 534 -0.22 -18.97 8.27
N ARG A 535 0.52 -17.89 8.52
CA ARG A 535 0.30 -16.56 7.93
C ARG A 535 0.79 -16.44 6.48
N LYS A 536 1.48 -17.45 5.93
CA LYS A 536 1.97 -17.47 4.52
C LYS A 536 2.99 -16.37 4.21
N PHE A 537 4.01 -16.22 5.04
CA PHE A 537 5.17 -15.38 4.71
C PHE A 537 6.07 -16.07 3.67
N ILE A 538 6.58 -15.29 2.71
CA ILE A 538 7.61 -15.74 1.77
C ILE A 538 8.95 -15.76 2.52
N ARG A 539 9.58 -16.94 2.65
CA ARG A 539 10.76 -17.16 3.51
C ARG A 539 12.10 -17.22 2.78
N PHE A 540 12.11 -17.09 1.46
CA PHE A 540 13.28 -17.14 0.58
C PHE A 540 13.11 -16.09 -0.54
N PRO A 541 14.20 -15.56 -1.15
CA PRO A 541 14.10 -14.65 -2.30
C PRO A 541 13.46 -15.36 -3.50
N LEU A 542 12.57 -14.69 -4.25
CA LEU A 542 11.90 -15.28 -5.42
C LEU A 542 12.73 -15.16 -6.71
N SER A 543 13.73 -14.29 -6.76
CA SER A 543 14.66 -14.16 -7.87
C SER A 543 16.03 -13.68 -7.41
N LYS A 544 17.06 -13.87 -8.25
CA LYS A 544 18.38 -13.29 -8.02
C LYS A 544 18.36 -11.76 -8.15
N GLU A 545 17.57 -11.23 -9.09
CA GLU A 545 17.37 -9.79 -9.27
C GLU A 545 16.91 -9.10 -7.98
N GLU A 546 15.96 -9.70 -7.26
CA GLU A 546 15.47 -9.20 -5.97
C GLU A 546 16.46 -9.43 -4.82
N LEU A 547 17.26 -10.50 -4.85
CA LEU A 547 18.30 -10.77 -3.85
C LEU A 547 19.42 -9.71 -3.90
N ASP A 548 19.88 -9.39 -5.11
CA ASP A 548 20.98 -8.44 -5.34
C ASP A 548 20.55 -6.96 -5.14
N PHE A 549 19.24 -6.69 -4.96
CA PHE A 549 18.68 -5.34 -4.81
C PHE A 549 17.79 -5.19 -3.55
N PRO A 550 18.34 -5.19 -2.31
CA PRO A 550 17.54 -5.03 -1.10
C PRO A 550 16.91 -3.64 -0.97
N ILE A 551 15.65 -3.62 -0.52
CA ILE A 551 14.86 -2.43 -0.20
C ILE A 551 14.79 -2.25 1.33
N ALA A 552 14.86 -1.01 1.80
CA ALA A 552 14.65 -0.64 3.19
C ALA A 552 13.29 0.03 3.40
N TYR A 553 12.58 -0.38 4.46
CA TYR A 553 11.26 0.14 4.83
C TYR A 553 11.29 0.82 6.20
N SER A 554 10.64 1.97 6.31
CA SER A 554 10.25 2.61 7.58
C SER A 554 8.74 2.53 7.75
N MET A 555 8.26 1.82 8.76
CA MET A 555 6.83 1.60 9.00
C MET A 555 6.39 2.33 10.27
N VAL A 556 5.65 3.43 10.13
CA VAL A 556 5.14 4.24 11.24
C VAL A 556 3.71 3.83 11.58
N ILE A 557 3.52 3.17 12.72
CA ILE A 557 2.25 2.52 13.12
C ILE A 557 1.82 2.94 14.53
N HIS A 558 0.52 2.89 14.81
CA HIS A 558 -0.03 3.26 16.13
C HIS A 558 -1.27 2.45 16.57
N GLU A 559 -1.92 1.72 15.67
CA GLU A 559 -3.09 0.87 15.93
C GLU A 559 -3.22 -0.22 14.86
N LYS A 560 -4.27 -1.04 14.94
CA LYS A 560 -4.70 -2.03 13.90
C LYS A 560 -3.61 -3.06 13.56
N ILE A 561 -3.36 -3.96 14.51
CA ILE A 561 -2.33 -5.00 14.42
C ILE A 561 -2.47 -5.91 13.19
N GLU A 562 -3.70 -6.19 12.74
CA GLU A 562 -3.93 -6.94 11.49
C GLU A 562 -3.54 -6.15 10.24
N ASN A 563 -3.75 -4.83 10.18
CA ASN A 563 -3.29 -4.02 9.04
C ASN A 563 -1.76 -4.04 8.97
N PHE A 564 -1.08 -3.92 10.12
CA PHE A 564 0.37 -4.02 10.20
C PHE A 564 0.88 -5.38 9.72
N GLU A 565 0.33 -6.50 10.20
CA GLU A 565 0.78 -7.82 9.77
C GLU A 565 0.54 -8.06 8.28
N ARG A 566 -0.58 -7.61 7.72
CA ARG A 566 -0.90 -7.79 6.30
C ARG A 566 -0.02 -6.94 5.41
N LEU A 567 0.23 -5.67 5.78
CA LEU A 567 1.18 -4.81 5.09
C LEU A 567 2.57 -5.44 5.11
N LEU A 568 3.06 -5.82 6.30
CA LEU A 568 4.37 -6.48 6.44
C LEU A 568 4.43 -7.75 5.59
N ARG A 569 3.43 -8.64 5.66
CA ARG A 569 3.34 -9.87 4.85
C ARG A 569 3.34 -9.62 3.34
N ALA A 570 2.74 -8.52 2.89
CA ALA A 570 2.64 -8.19 1.47
C ALA A 570 3.96 -7.60 0.91
N VAL A 571 4.74 -6.89 1.72
CA VAL A 571 6.06 -6.37 1.32
C VAL A 571 7.26 -7.20 1.79
N TYR A 572 7.07 -8.24 2.62
CA TYR A 572 8.17 -9.00 3.21
C TYR A 572 8.93 -9.87 2.19
N ALA A 573 10.24 -9.63 2.10
CA ALA A 573 11.23 -10.51 1.51
C ALA A 573 12.44 -10.62 2.46
N PRO A 574 13.11 -11.78 2.57
CA PRO A 574 14.14 -12.02 3.60
C PRO A 574 15.44 -11.22 3.40
N GLN A 575 15.72 -10.74 2.18
CA GLN A 575 16.89 -9.90 1.89
C GLN A 575 16.67 -8.42 2.19
N ASN A 576 15.41 -7.96 2.17
CA ASN A 576 15.02 -6.59 2.47
C ASN A 576 15.16 -6.31 3.97
N ILE A 577 14.96 -5.06 4.39
CA ILE A 577 15.03 -4.68 5.80
C ILE A 577 13.92 -3.72 6.22
N TYR A 578 13.41 -3.90 7.44
CA TYR A 578 12.19 -3.24 7.92
C TYR A 578 12.41 -2.67 9.32
N CYS A 579 12.39 -1.34 9.43
CA CYS A 579 12.34 -0.62 10.70
C CYS A 579 10.89 -0.29 11.03
N ILE A 580 10.43 -0.67 12.22
CA ILE A 580 9.08 -0.43 12.70
C ILE A 580 9.12 0.62 13.80
N HIS A 581 8.54 1.80 13.53
CA HIS A 581 8.31 2.83 14.54
C HIS A 581 6.88 2.68 15.07
N VAL A 582 6.77 2.34 16.35
CA VAL A 582 5.50 2.35 17.06
C VAL A 582 5.37 3.67 17.81
N ASP A 583 4.22 4.34 17.64
CA ASP A 583 3.91 5.55 18.40
C ASP A 583 3.94 5.27 19.91
N GLU A 584 4.65 6.11 20.65
CA GLU A 584 4.84 5.96 22.09
C GLU A 584 3.51 5.94 22.87
N LYS A 585 2.49 6.64 22.34
CA LYS A 585 1.15 6.71 22.93
C LYS A 585 0.24 5.50 22.64
N SER A 586 0.69 4.53 21.84
CA SER A 586 -0.09 3.32 21.57
C SER A 586 -0.31 2.48 22.84
N PRO A 587 -1.39 1.68 22.89
CA PRO A 587 -1.61 0.71 23.96
C PRO A 587 -0.42 -0.25 24.10
N GLU A 588 -0.10 -0.65 25.33
CA GLU A 588 1.05 -1.54 25.56
C GLU A 588 0.84 -2.92 24.94
N THR A 589 -0.40 -3.43 24.93
CA THR A 589 -0.77 -4.67 24.22
C THR A 589 -0.42 -4.64 22.73
N PHE A 590 -0.58 -3.47 22.09
CA PHE A 590 -0.25 -3.28 20.68
C PHE A 590 1.28 -3.27 20.47
N LYS A 591 2.03 -2.60 21.34
CA LYS A 591 3.51 -2.62 21.33
C LYS A 591 4.05 -4.03 21.56
N GLU A 592 3.49 -4.77 22.52
CA GLU A 592 3.82 -6.16 22.79
C GLU A 592 3.51 -7.06 21.57
N ALA A 593 2.32 -6.92 20.96
CA ALA A 593 1.95 -7.70 19.78
C ALA A 593 2.85 -7.39 18.57
N VAL A 594 3.18 -6.12 18.32
CA VAL A 594 4.16 -5.73 17.29
C VAL A 594 5.52 -6.36 17.60
N LYS A 595 6.03 -6.21 18.83
CA LYS A 595 7.30 -6.77 19.30
C LYS A 595 7.36 -8.29 19.11
N ALA A 596 6.25 -8.99 19.36
CA ALA A 596 6.15 -10.43 19.17
C ALA A 596 6.15 -10.83 17.69
N ILE A 597 5.44 -10.10 16.82
CA ILE A 597 5.45 -10.33 15.36
C ILE A 597 6.85 -10.14 14.79
N ILE A 598 7.51 -9.01 15.08
CA ILE A 598 8.83 -8.71 14.51
C ILE A 598 9.90 -9.70 14.98
N SER A 599 9.79 -10.22 16.21
CA SER A 599 10.76 -11.19 16.76
C SER A 599 10.89 -12.48 15.96
N CYS A 600 9.91 -12.79 15.10
CA CYS A 600 9.93 -13.95 14.22
C CYS A 600 10.80 -13.78 12.96
N PHE A 601 11.35 -12.58 12.70
CA PHE A 601 12.09 -12.23 11.48
C PHE A 601 13.42 -11.52 11.80
N PRO A 602 14.59 -12.00 11.31
CA PRO A 602 15.89 -11.42 11.66
C PRO A 602 16.16 -10.05 11.03
N ASN A 603 15.38 -9.67 10.02
CA ASN A 603 15.50 -8.45 9.23
C ASN A 603 14.38 -7.43 9.50
N VAL A 604 13.55 -7.65 10.53
CA VAL A 604 12.50 -6.74 10.98
C VAL A 604 12.80 -6.33 12.43
N PHE A 605 12.90 -5.04 12.71
CA PHE A 605 13.29 -4.54 14.04
C PHE A 605 12.50 -3.30 14.44
N MET A 606 12.44 -3.01 15.74
CA MET A 606 11.79 -1.81 16.27
C MET A 606 12.80 -0.66 16.33
N ALA A 607 12.37 0.55 15.94
CA ALA A 607 13.23 1.74 15.97
C ALA A 607 13.83 1.97 17.37
N SER A 608 15.13 2.30 17.45
CA SER A 608 15.85 2.50 18.71
C SER A 608 15.33 3.71 19.52
N LYS A 609 14.60 4.61 18.87
CA LYS A 609 13.98 5.81 19.41
C LYS A 609 12.51 5.85 18.98
N LEU A 610 11.60 5.54 19.90
CA LEU A 610 10.17 5.82 19.71
C LEU A 610 9.86 7.28 20.06
N VAL A 611 8.76 7.82 19.55
CA VAL A 611 8.26 9.16 19.93
C VAL A 611 6.73 9.19 19.94
N ARG A 612 6.15 9.99 20.84
CA ARG A 612 4.73 10.39 20.84
C ARG A 612 4.41 11.19 19.58
N VAL A 613 3.68 10.61 18.63
CA VAL A 613 3.33 11.28 17.36
C VAL A 613 2.07 12.13 17.53
N VAL A 614 2.22 13.45 17.41
CA VAL A 614 1.13 14.44 17.34
C VAL A 614 0.86 14.79 15.88
N TYR A 615 -0.42 14.88 15.49
CA TYR A 615 -0.82 15.15 14.11
C TYR A 615 -0.29 16.50 13.61
N ALA A 616 0.17 16.53 12.36
CA ALA A 616 0.80 17.67 11.68
C ALA A 616 2.06 18.25 12.35
N SER A 617 2.63 17.63 13.40
CA SER A 617 3.83 18.15 14.08
C SER A 617 5.12 17.45 13.64
N TRP A 618 6.27 18.05 13.99
CA TRP A 618 7.61 17.48 13.80
C TRP A 618 7.75 16.01 14.19
N SER A 619 7.05 15.56 15.23
CA SER A 619 7.08 14.17 15.71
C SER A 619 6.82 13.13 14.61
N ARG A 620 5.99 13.45 13.59
CA ARG A 620 5.77 12.58 12.43
C ARG A 620 7.03 12.42 11.59
N VAL A 621 7.79 13.50 11.36
CA VAL A 621 9.08 13.45 10.64
C VAL A 621 10.15 12.76 11.49
N GLN A 622 10.18 13.04 12.79
CA GLN A 622 11.13 12.44 13.73
C GLN A 622 11.02 10.90 13.77
N ALA A 623 9.82 10.35 13.68
CA ALA A 623 9.59 8.91 13.60
C ALA A 623 10.30 8.27 12.39
N ASP A 624 10.21 8.88 11.21
CA ASP A 624 10.91 8.41 10.01
C ASP A 624 12.43 8.63 10.11
N LEU A 625 12.88 9.78 10.63
CA LEU A 625 14.32 10.05 10.82
C LEU A 625 14.99 9.06 11.78
N ASN A 626 14.29 8.65 12.83
CA ASN A 626 14.78 7.62 13.77
C ASN A 626 14.98 6.28 13.04
N CYS A 627 14.02 5.88 12.19
CA CYS A 627 14.19 4.69 11.36
C CYS A 627 15.27 4.85 10.28
N MET A 628 15.42 6.01 9.65
CA MET A 628 16.51 6.29 8.70
C MET A 628 17.88 6.10 9.35
N GLU A 629 18.06 6.54 10.60
CA GLU A 629 19.32 6.39 11.34
C GLU A 629 19.66 4.91 11.59
N ASP A 630 18.69 4.12 12.07
CA ASP A 630 18.93 2.69 12.33
C ASP A 630 19.05 1.84 11.06
N LEU A 631 18.31 2.18 10.00
CA LEU A 631 18.44 1.53 8.70
C LEU A 631 19.82 1.78 8.08
N LEU A 632 20.40 2.98 8.22
CA LEU A 632 21.76 3.27 7.74
C LEU A 632 22.85 2.48 8.49
N ARG A 633 22.66 2.24 9.79
CA ARG A 633 23.55 1.44 10.66
C ARG A 633 23.52 -0.07 10.37
N SER A 634 22.49 -0.55 9.66
CA SER A 634 22.35 -1.98 9.35
C SER A 634 23.46 -2.50 8.41
N PRO A 635 23.92 -3.75 8.59
CA PRO A 635 24.82 -4.41 7.63
C PRO A 635 24.16 -4.75 6.28
N VAL A 636 22.83 -4.65 6.14
CA VAL A 636 22.13 -4.93 4.87
C VAL A 636 22.46 -3.84 3.84
N PRO A 637 23.04 -4.15 2.66
CA PRO A 637 23.49 -3.16 1.69
C PRO A 637 22.34 -2.68 0.78
N TRP A 638 21.27 -2.16 1.39
CA TRP A 638 20.04 -1.73 0.72
C TRP A 638 20.26 -0.53 -0.22
N LYS A 639 19.41 -0.41 -1.24
CA LYS A 639 19.56 0.55 -2.34
C LYS A 639 18.66 1.77 -2.16
N TYR A 640 17.41 1.53 -1.77
CA TYR A 640 16.36 2.53 -1.63
C TYR A 640 15.60 2.39 -0.30
N PHE A 641 15.14 3.52 0.19
CA PHE A 641 14.27 3.71 1.34
C PHE A 641 12.86 4.06 0.88
N LEU A 642 11.87 3.35 1.43
CA LEU A 642 10.44 3.61 1.30
C LEU A 642 9.86 3.76 2.72
N ASN A 643 9.12 4.83 3.01
CA ASN A 643 8.33 4.91 4.25
C ASN A 643 6.86 4.53 4.03
N THR A 644 6.18 4.04 5.06
CA THR A 644 4.75 3.67 5.03
C THR A 644 4.08 3.94 6.38
N CYS A 645 2.75 4.08 6.39
CA CYS A 645 1.92 4.06 7.59
C CYS A 645 1.05 2.80 7.67
N GLY A 646 0.46 2.53 8.84
CA GLY A 646 -0.40 1.35 9.10
C GLY A 646 -1.73 1.24 8.31
N THR A 647 -1.94 2.08 7.29
CA THR A 647 -3.10 2.03 6.37
C THR A 647 -2.68 1.99 4.89
N ASP A 648 -1.39 1.79 4.63
CA ASP A 648 -0.87 1.56 3.28
C ASP A 648 -1.02 0.11 2.84
N PHE A 649 -1.02 -0.12 1.53
CA PHE A 649 -0.79 -1.43 0.95
C PHE A 649 0.04 -1.35 -0.34
N PRO A 650 0.92 -2.32 -0.64
CA PRO A 650 1.58 -2.40 -1.94
C PRO A 650 0.55 -2.63 -3.06
N ILE A 651 0.88 -2.12 -4.25
CA ILE A 651 0.12 -2.35 -5.50
C ILE A 651 1.04 -2.83 -6.64
N LYS A 652 2.23 -3.30 -6.26
CA LYS A 652 3.28 -3.92 -7.08
C LYS A 652 3.94 -5.02 -6.26
N THR A 653 4.41 -6.07 -6.92
CA THR A 653 5.22 -7.13 -6.32
C THR A 653 6.63 -6.60 -5.96
N ASN A 654 7.37 -7.31 -5.11
CA ASN A 654 8.74 -6.90 -4.77
C ASN A 654 9.66 -6.86 -6.01
N ALA A 655 9.50 -7.79 -6.97
CA ALA A 655 10.17 -7.75 -8.27
C ALA A 655 9.81 -6.48 -9.09
N GLU A 656 8.53 -6.14 -9.23
CA GLU A 656 8.10 -4.90 -9.91
C GLU A 656 8.64 -3.64 -9.21
N MET A 657 8.70 -3.62 -7.87
CA MET A 657 9.34 -2.53 -7.12
C MET A 657 10.84 -2.46 -7.41
N VAL A 658 11.56 -3.58 -7.39
CA VAL A 658 13.00 -3.65 -7.71
C VAL A 658 13.26 -3.11 -9.12
N LEU A 659 12.46 -3.50 -10.11
CA LEU A 659 12.56 -3.00 -11.49
C LEU A 659 12.33 -1.48 -11.56
N ALA A 660 11.25 -0.96 -10.97
CA ALA A 660 10.96 0.47 -10.95
C ALA A 660 12.07 1.29 -10.25
N LEU A 661 12.61 0.78 -9.14
CA LEU A 661 13.70 1.40 -8.39
C LEU A 661 15.04 1.34 -9.15
N LYS A 662 15.29 0.29 -9.95
CA LYS A 662 16.42 0.26 -10.89
C LYS A 662 16.27 1.31 -11.99
N MET A 663 15.07 1.50 -12.54
CA MET A 663 14.78 2.51 -13.57
C MET A 663 15.00 3.97 -13.09
N LEU A 664 14.87 4.24 -11.78
CA LEU A 664 15.24 5.55 -11.21
C LEU A 664 16.75 5.85 -11.29
N ASN A 665 17.62 4.85 -11.46
CA ASN A 665 19.07 4.97 -11.65
C ASN A 665 19.75 5.94 -10.63
N GLY A 666 19.50 5.71 -9.34
CA GLY A 666 20.06 6.50 -8.24
C GLY A 666 19.33 7.82 -7.94
N LYS A 667 18.35 8.23 -8.75
CA LYS A 667 17.47 9.36 -8.45
C LYS A 667 16.40 8.98 -7.43
N ASN A 668 15.82 9.98 -6.79
CA ASN A 668 14.67 9.82 -5.89
C ASN A 668 13.36 10.06 -6.66
N SER A 669 12.22 9.65 -6.06
CA SER A 669 10.87 9.95 -6.58
C SER A 669 9.94 10.26 -5.41
N MET A 670 9.44 11.49 -5.35
CA MET A 670 8.46 11.95 -4.38
C MET A 670 7.72 13.17 -4.93
N GLU A 671 6.54 13.47 -4.39
CA GLU A 671 5.81 14.69 -4.72
C GLU A 671 6.66 15.92 -4.34
N SER A 672 6.78 16.87 -5.25
CA SER A 672 7.51 18.12 -5.03
C SER A 672 7.05 19.17 -6.04
N GLU A 673 6.30 20.16 -5.57
CA GLU A 673 5.70 21.23 -6.36
C GLU A 673 5.88 22.61 -5.71
N ILE A 674 5.80 23.68 -6.50
CA ILE A 674 5.77 25.05 -5.97
C ILE A 674 4.50 25.23 -5.12
N PRO A 675 4.64 25.70 -3.86
CA PRO A 675 3.53 25.72 -2.92
C PRO A 675 2.55 26.86 -3.23
N THR A 676 1.26 26.53 -3.12
CA THR A 676 0.15 27.49 -3.12
C THR A 676 0.24 28.43 -1.93
N GLU A 677 -0.40 29.60 -2.00
CA GLU A 677 -0.37 30.59 -0.91
C GLU A 677 -0.94 30.04 0.40
N TYR A 678 -1.93 29.14 0.32
CA TYR A 678 -2.41 28.38 1.46
C TYR A 678 -1.34 27.47 2.07
N LYS A 679 -0.67 26.62 1.27
CA LYS A 679 0.43 25.75 1.76
C LYS A 679 1.56 26.58 2.36
N ARG A 680 1.93 27.72 1.76
CA ARG A 680 2.97 28.64 2.27
C ARG A 680 2.69 29.15 3.69
N SER A 681 1.43 29.32 4.09
CA SER A 681 1.09 29.79 5.44
C SER A 681 1.66 28.92 6.56
N ARG A 682 1.80 27.61 6.32
CA ARG A 682 2.21 26.58 7.28
C ARG A 682 3.63 26.74 7.87
N TRP A 683 4.47 27.56 7.24
CA TRP A 683 5.82 27.87 7.73
C TRP A 683 6.12 29.37 7.81
N LYS A 684 5.09 30.23 7.70
CA LYS A 684 5.23 31.68 7.99
C LYS A 684 5.34 31.99 9.48
N TYR A 685 4.78 31.11 10.32
CA TYR A 685 4.66 31.30 11.77
C TYR A 685 5.23 30.12 12.53
N HIS A 686 5.67 30.35 13.76
CA HIS A 686 6.06 29.30 14.69
C HIS A 686 4.81 28.58 15.22
N TYR A 687 4.89 27.26 15.35
CA TYR A 687 3.86 26.41 15.94
C TYR A 687 4.40 25.67 17.17
N GLU A 688 3.58 25.62 18.22
CA GLU A 688 3.87 24.95 19.48
C GLU A 688 3.04 23.67 19.63
N VAL A 689 3.62 22.65 20.26
CA VAL A 689 3.01 21.33 20.47
C VAL A 689 2.56 21.19 21.92
N THR A 690 1.27 20.97 22.14
CA THR A 690 0.70 20.52 23.41
C THR A 690 0.28 19.05 23.28
N ASP A 691 -1.02 18.74 23.36
CA ASP A 691 -1.61 17.53 22.81
C ASP A 691 -2.01 17.71 21.33
N THR A 692 -2.15 18.96 20.89
CA THR A 692 -2.38 19.36 19.49
C THR A 692 -1.38 20.45 19.08
N LEU A 693 -1.31 20.75 17.79
CA LEU A 693 -0.40 21.75 17.24
C LEU A 693 -1.10 23.12 17.12
N HIS A 694 -0.55 24.16 17.73
CA HIS A 694 -1.12 25.51 17.80
C HIS A 694 -0.21 26.54 17.14
N ILE A 695 -0.80 27.54 16.47
CA ILE A 695 -0.06 28.66 15.89
C ILE A 695 0.19 29.74 16.96
N THR A 696 1.43 30.24 17.06
CA THR A 696 1.85 31.18 18.11
C THR A 696 1.68 32.66 17.74
N GLY A 697 1.34 32.96 16.48
CA GLY A 697 1.30 34.33 15.93
C GLY A 697 2.68 34.96 15.68
N LYS A 698 3.76 34.43 16.27
CA LYS A 698 5.14 34.85 15.98
C LYS A 698 5.54 34.39 14.58
N MET A 699 5.97 35.32 13.71
CA MET A 699 6.52 34.97 12.40
C MET A 699 7.88 34.28 12.53
N LYS A 700 8.19 33.38 11.58
CA LYS A 700 9.50 32.73 11.44
C LYS A 700 10.43 33.54 10.55
N ASP A 701 11.73 33.42 10.81
CA ASP A 701 12.79 33.83 9.88
C ASP A 701 12.73 33.03 8.57
N PRO A 702 13.27 33.55 7.44
CA PRO A 702 13.35 32.82 6.18
C PRO A 702 14.05 31.45 6.30
N PRO A 703 13.80 30.51 5.37
CA PRO A 703 14.53 29.25 5.31
C PRO A 703 16.06 29.46 5.23
N PRO A 704 16.88 28.56 5.81
CA PRO A 704 18.34 28.63 5.72
C PRO A 704 18.84 28.79 4.28
N ASP A 705 19.90 29.58 4.09
CA ASP A 705 20.44 29.99 2.79
C ASP A 705 19.44 30.68 1.82
N ASN A 706 18.27 31.11 2.29
CA ASN A 706 17.13 31.53 1.46
C ASN A 706 16.64 30.42 0.49
N LEU A 707 16.75 29.16 0.90
CA LEU A 707 16.32 27.99 0.13
C LEU A 707 14.84 28.08 -0.28
N PRO A 708 14.50 27.99 -1.59
CA PRO A 708 13.11 27.94 -2.02
C PRO A 708 12.38 26.70 -1.49
N MET A 709 11.27 26.92 -0.80
CA MET A 709 10.42 25.85 -0.24
C MET A 709 9.50 25.23 -1.29
N PHE A 710 9.34 23.91 -1.22
CA PHE A 710 8.44 23.11 -2.06
C PHE A 710 7.46 22.32 -1.18
N THR A 711 6.25 22.06 -1.67
CA THR A 711 5.26 21.19 -1.01
C THR A 711 5.28 19.81 -1.66
N GLY A 712 4.93 18.80 -0.88
CA GLY A 712 4.65 17.44 -1.33
C GLY A 712 3.73 16.73 -0.33
N ASN A 713 3.86 15.40 -0.26
CA ASN A 713 3.28 14.57 0.79
C ASN A 713 4.38 13.87 1.62
N ALA A 714 3.96 13.23 2.71
CA ALA A 714 4.85 12.58 3.68
C ALA A 714 5.60 11.34 3.15
N TYR A 715 5.22 10.78 1.99
CA TYR A 715 5.72 9.50 1.48
C TYR A 715 6.77 9.68 0.39
N ILE A 716 7.89 8.97 0.52
CA ILE A 716 9.06 9.13 -0.36
C ILE A 716 9.60 7.79 -0.86
N VAL A 717 10.14 7.81 -2.08
CA VAL A 717 11.10 6.82 -2.59
C VAL A 717 12.45 7.52 -2.72
N ALA A 718 13.42 7.14 -1.91
CA ALA A 718 14.71 7.82 -1.83
C ALA A 718 15.90 6.85 -1.84
N SER A 719 17.00 7.24 -2.50
CA SER A 719 18.24 6.46 -2.54
C SER A 719 18.93 6.43 -1.15
N ARG A 720 19.70 5.37 -0.86
CA ARG A 720 20.52 5.30 0.38
C ARG A 720 21.45 6.51 0.53
N GLY A 721 21.99 7.02 -0.58
CA GLY A 721 22.83 8.23 -0.61
C GLY A 721 22.07 9.50 -0.20
N PHE A 722 20.83 9.67 -0.67
CA PHE A 722 19.97 10.78 -0.24
C PHE A 722 19.71 10.71 1.27
N ILE A 723 19.26 9.55 1.78
CA ILE A 723 18.95 9.35 3.20
C ILE A 723 20.18 9.61 4.09
N GLN A 724 21.37 9.18 3.66
CA GLN A 724 22.62 9.51 4.34
C GLN A 724 22.85 11.03 4.37
N HIS A 725 22.66 11.74 3.25
CA HIS A 725 22.80 13.20 3.20
C HIS A 725 21.71 13.97 3.96
N VAL A 726 20.53 13.38 4.21
CA VAL A 726 19.52 13.96 5.12
C VAL A 726 20.09 14.05 6.54
N LEU A 727 20.73 12.97 7.02
CA LEU A 727 21.24 12.91 8.39
C LEU A 727 22.64 13.53 8.56
N GLU A 728 23.49 13.55 7.54
CA GLU A 728 24.89 13.95 7.66
C GLU A 728 25.17 15.40 7.19
N ASN A 729 24.48 15.90 6.17
CA ASN A 729 24.82 17.19 5.58
C ASN A 729 24.44 18.38 6.50
N PRO A 730 25.35 19.35 6.76
CA PRO A 730 25.05 20.50 7.61
C PRO A 730 23.86 21.35 7.16
N LYS A 731 23.65 21.57 5.85
CA LYS A 731 22.50 22.33 5.32
C LYS A 731 21.20 21.56 5.52
N SER A 732 21.21 20.25 5.34
CA SER A 732 20.05 19.38 5.65
C SER A 732 19.68 19.47 7.13
N ARG A 733 20.68 19.42 8.03
CA ARG A 733 20.48 19.59 9.48
C ARG A 733 19.91 20.96 9.84
N GLN A 734 20.40 22.03 9.21
CA GLN A 734 19.88 23.39 9.42
C GLN A 734 18.41 23.52 8.98
N LEU A 735 18.05 22.95 7.82
CA LEU A 735 16.65 22.94 7.37
C LEU A 735 15.77 22.07 8.28
N ILE A 736 16.25 20.90 8.70
CA ILE A 736 15.61 20.01 9.67
C ILE A 736 15.30 20.75 10.98
N GLU A 737 16.25 21.51 11.52
CA GLU A 737 16.03 22.30 12.73
C GLU A 737 15.00 23.41 12.49
N TRP A 738 15.08 24.11 11.35
CA TRP A 738 14.18 25.20 10.99
C TRP A 738 12.73 24.76 10.73
N VAL A 739 12.45 23.50 10.34
CA VAL A 739 11.06 23.03 10.13
C VAL A 739 10.37 22.49 11.39
N LYS A 740 11.06 22.33 12.54
CA LYS A 740 10.50 21.65 13.73
C LYS A 740 9.23 22.30 14.29
N ASP A 741 9.11 23.61 14.14
CA ASP A 741 8.01 24.45 14.62
C ASP A 741 7.13 24.95 13.46
N THR A 742 6.97 24.12 12.41
CA THR A 742 6.07 24.37 11.27
C THR A 742 4.92 23.35 11.22
N TYR A 743 3.85 23.66 10.47
CA TYR A 743 2.67 22.81 10.33
C TYR A 743 2.82 21.82 9.16
N SER A 744 2.59 20.52 9.43
CA SER A 744 2.88 19.40 8.52
C SER A 744 4.28 19.46 7.89
N PRO A 745 5.37 19.43 8.68
CA PRO A 745 6.74 19.47 8.15
C PRO A 745 7.07 18.28 7.23
N ASP A 746 6.34 17.17 7.36
CA ASP A 746 6.36 16.02 6.46
C ASP A 746 5.82 16.34 5.05
N GLU A 747 4.97 17.35 4.89
CA GLU A 747 4.44 17.81 3.60
C GLU A 747 5.33 18.89 2.92
N HIS A 748 6.47 19.30 3.49
CA HIS A 748 7.39 20.25 2.83
C HIS A 748 8.89 19.99 3.00
N LEU A 749 9.34 19.32 4.06
CA LEU A 749 10.77 19.02 4.25
C LEU A 749 11.32 18.16 3.10
N TRP A 750 10.66 17.03 2.80
CA TRP A 750 11.12 16.09 1.78
C TRP A 750 11.10 16.69 0.38
N ALA A 751 9.98 17.33 0.02
CA ALA A 751 9.82 18.03 -1.26
C ALA A 751 10.88 19.11 -1.47
N THR A 752 11.30 19.80 -0.41
CA THR A 752 12.35 20.84 -0.44
C THR A 752 13.76 20.23 -0.51
N LEU A 753 14.05 19.19 0.29
CA LEU A 753 15.34 18.48 0.21
C LEU A 753 15.56 17.78 -1.14
N HIS A 754 14.51 17.25 -1.77
CA HIS A 754 14.59 16.70 -3.13
C HIS A 754 14.96 17.76 -4.19
N ARG A 755 14.76 19.05 -3.90
CA ARG A 755 15.05 20.17 -4.80
C ARG A 755 16.41 20.81 -4.57
N ALA A 756 17.00 20.61 -3.40
CA ALA A 756 18.26 21.21 -2.99
C ALA A 756 19.46 20.63 -3.81
N PRO A 757 20.22 21.44 -4.58
CA PRO A 757 21.26 20.93 -5.49
C PRO A 757 22.44 20.17 -4.85
N TRP A 758 22.57 20.23 -3.52
CA TRP A 758 23.57 19.48 -2.75
C TRP A 758 23.09 18.09 -2.28
N MET A 759 21.86 17.70 -2.61
CA MET A 759 21.28 16.41 -2.24
C MET A 759 21.44 15.38 -3.37
N PRO A 760 21.90 14.13 -3.10
CA PRO A 760 22.01 13.08 -4.10
C PRO A 760 20.67 12.76 -4.76
N GLY A 761 20.62 12.74 -6.09
CA GLY A 761 19.38 12.50 -6.84
C GLY A 761 18.37 13.66 -6.75
N SER A 762 18.84 14.88 -6.49
CA SER A 762 18.01 16.10 -6.53
C SER A 762 17.54 16.45 -7.95
N VAL A 763 16.42 17.19 -8.02
CA VAL A 763 15.86 17.76 -9.26
C VAL A 763 15.86 19.29 -9.19
N PRO A 764 16.09 20.02 -10.31
CA PRO A 764 16.19 21.48 -10.25
C PRO A 764 14.93 22.20 -9.75
N TYR A 765 15.11 23.43 -9.26
CA TYR A 765 14.04 24.30 -8.76
C TYR A 765 12.99 24.72 -9.82
N HIS A 766 13.30 24.61 -11.11
CA HIS A 766 12.49 25.20 -12.18
C HIS A 766 11.13 24.45 -12.35
N PRO A 767 9.99 25.15 -12.56
CA PRO A 767 8.66 24.54 -12.60
C PRO A 767 8.50 23.33 -13.56
N LYS A 768 9.24 23.31 -14.67
CA LYS A 768 9.29 22.16 -15.61
C LYS A 768 9.69 20.82 -14.97
N PHE A 769 10.25 20.81 -13.76
CA PHE A 769 10.60 19.61 -13.03
C PHE A 769 9.60 19.28 -11.90
N HIS A 770 8.43 19.92 -11.82
CA HIS A 770 7.36 19.55 -10.89
C HIS A 770 7.06 18.04 -10.95
N ILE A 771 6.74 17.47 -9.79
CA ILE A 771 6.31 16.08 -9.67
C ILE A 771 5.07 16.09 -8.77
N SER A 772 3.88 15.91 -9.35
CA SER A 772 2.64 15.73 -8.58
C SER A 772 2.59 14.34 -7.93
N ASP A 773 1.62 14.13 -7.05
CA ASP A 773 1.29 12.82 -6.45
C ASP A 773 1.04 11.74 -7.53
N MET A 774 0.26 12.06 -8.55
CA MET A 774 0.00 11.19 -9.70
C MET A 774 1.26 10.94 -10.57
N THR A 775 2.28 11.81 -10.51
CA THR A 775 3.53 11.63 -11.28
C THR A 775 4.58 10.83 -10.49
N ALA A 776 4.70 11.05 -9.18
CA ALA A 776 5.65 10.34 -8.33
C ALA A 776 5.27 8.87 -8.18
N ILE A 777 6.23 7.93 -8.13
CA ILE A 777 5.90 6.50 -7.97
C ILE A 777 5.57 6.12 -6.51
N ALA A 778 5.73 7.05 -5.56
CA ALA A 778 5.78 6.75 -4.13
C ALA A 778 4.43 6.37 -3.50
N ARG A 779 3.34 7.06 -3.84
CA ARG A 779 2.01 6.77 -3.27
C ARG A 779 0.88 7.16 -4.22
N LEU A 780 -0.02 6.22 -4.49
CA LEU A 780 -1.34 6.52 -5.06
C LEU A 780 -2.30 6.92 -3.94
N VAL A 781 -3.01 8.05 -4.10
CA VAL A 781 -4.00 8.56 -3.15
C VAL A 781 -5.19 9.13 -3.93
N LYS A 782 -6.43 8.85 -3.50
CA LYS A 782 -7.61 9.60 -3.96
C LYS A 782 -8.00 10.65 -2.93
N TRP A 783 -8.07 11.90 -3.36
CA TRP A 783 -8.56 13.05 -2.60
C TRP A 783 -9.96 13.44 -3.08
N GLN A 784 -10.87 13.62 -2.12
CA GLN A 784 -12.29 13.84 -2.36
C GLN A 784 -12.60 15.03 -3.28
N ASP A 785 -11.86 16.13 -3.14
CA ASP A 785 -12.02 17.36 -3.93
C ASP A 785 -11.49 17.25 -5.39
N HIS A 786 -10.89 16.11 -5.73
CA HIS A 786 -10.36 15.79 -7.06
C HIS A 786 -11.03 14.56 -7.71
N GLU A 787 -12.01 13.96 -7.04
CA GLU A 787 -12.80 12.86 -7.58
C GLU A 787 -13.86 13.34 -8.58
N GLY A 788 -14.01 12.65 -9.71
CA GLY A 788 -15.01 13.03 -10.71
C GLY A 788 -14.97 12.19 -11.98
N ASN A 789 -15.59 12.67 -13.05
CA ASN A 789 -15.54 11.99 -14.34
C ASN A 789 -14.19 12.25 -15.04
N ILE A 790 -13.42 11.18 -15.28
CA ILE A 790 -12.11 11.25 -15.93
C ILE A 790 -12.21 11.87 -17.35
N SER A 791 -13.27 11.58 -18.11
CA SER A 791 -13.44 12.18 -19.45
C SER A 791 -13.76 13.68 -19.44
N MET A 792 -14.04 14.24 -18.25
CA MET A 792 -14.21 15.68 -18.01
C MET A 792 -12.99 16.32 -17.31
N GLY A 793 -11.87 15.60 -17.19
CA GLY A 793 -10.61 16.13 -16.66
C GLY A 793 -10.32 15.86 -15.18
N ALA A 794 -11.13 15.03 -14.50
CA ALA A 794 -10.75 14.54 -13.17
C ALA A 794 -9.57 13.54 -13.26
N PRO A 795 -8.59 13.55 -12.34
CA PRO A 795 -7.51 12.56 -12.33
C PRO A 795 -8.00 11.12 -12.06
N TYR A 796 -9.16 10.97 -11.41
CA TYR A 796 -9.72 9.66 -11.06
C TYR A 796 -11.23 9.69 -10.78
N GLU A 797 -11.86 8.52 -10.97
CA GLU A 797 -13.25 8.28 -10.60
C GLU A 797 -13.48 8.39 -9.07
N PRO A 798 -14.73 8.61 -8.61
CA PRO A 798 -15.07 8.60 -7.19
C PRO A 798 -14.61 7.36 -6.41
N CYS A 799 -14.40 7.54 -5.11
CA CYS A 799 -14.08 6.48 -4.15
C CYS A 799 -15.22 5.46 -4.05
N SER A 800 -14.93 4.16 -4.17
CA SER A 800 -15.94 3.11 -3.97
C SER A 800 -16.11 2.67 -2.51
N GLY A 801 -15.22 3.13 -1.63
CA GLY A 801 -15.25 2.91 -0.18
C GLY A 801 -15.87 4.08 0.58
N ILE A 802 -15.09 4.73 1.47
CA ILE A 802 -15.53 5.92 2.23
C ILE A 802 -14.39 6.94 2.38
N HIS A 803 -14.72 8.23 2.50
CA HIS A 803 -13.73 9.27 2.80
C HIS A 803 -13.47 9.40 4.31
N GLN A 804 -12.21 9.53 4.71
CA GLN A 804 -11.82 9.96 6.06
C GLN A 804 -10.80 11.11 5.98
N ARG A 805 -11.23 12.31 6.39
CA ARG A 805 -10.47 13.58 6.27
C ARG A 805 -10.07 13.84 4.81
N ALA A 806 -11.06 13.92 3.92
CA ALA A 806 -10.93 14.13 2.47
C ALA A 806 -10.07 13.10 1.68
N VAL A 807 -9.58 12.03 2.31
CA VAL A 807 -8.87 10.93 1.62
C VAL A 807 -9.76 9.69 1.55
N CYS A 808 -9.85 9.08 0.38
CA CYS A 808 -10.52 7.80 0.17
C CYS A 808 -9.84 6.67 0.98
N ILE A 809 -10.65 5.92 1.73
CA ILE A 809 -10.34 4.55 2.13
C ILE A 809 -10.97 3.68 1.06
N TYR A 810 -10.13 3.00 0.27
CA TYR A 810 -10.55 2.30 -0.94
C TYR A 810 -11.54 1.17 -0.66
N GLY A 811 -12.51 1.02 -1.56
CA GLY A 811 -13.41 -0.12 -1.62
C GLY A 811 -13.04 -1.07 -2.76
N THR A 812 -13.75 -2.18 -2.87
CA THR A 812 -13.50 -3.21 -3.88
C THR A 812 -13.61 -2.68 -5.33
N GLY A 813 -14.44 -1.68 -5.60
CA GLY A 813 -14.57 -1.08 -6.92
C GLY A 813 -13.36 -0.26 -7.39
N ASP A 814 -12.52 0.23 -6.46
CA ASP A 814 -11.33 0.99 -6.81
C ASP A 814 -10.20 0.11 -7.39
N LEU A 815 -10.23 -1.21 -7.13
CA LEU A 815 -9.08 -2.11 -7.33
C LEU A 815 -8.60 -2.19 -8.79
N HIS A 816 -9.51 -2.17 -9.77
CA HIS A 816 -9.17 -2.18 -11.19
C HIS A 816 -8.32 -0.98 -11.59
N TRP A 817 -8.74 0.23 -11.18
CA TRP A 817 -8.01 1.47 -11.43
C TRP A 817 -6.71 1.54 -10.62
N ILE A 818 -6.71 1.09 -9.36
CA ILE A 818 -5.50 1.04 -8.51
C ILE A 818 -4.37 0.25 -9.21
N LEU A 819 -4.68 -0.91 -9.78
CA LEU A 819 -3.68 -1.78 -10.40
C LEU A 819 -3.14 -1.24 -11.75
N GLN A 820 -3.89 -0.38 -12.43
CA GLN A 820 -3.45 0.30 -13.67
C GLN A 820 -2.43 1.42 -13.44
N ASN A 821 -2.30 1.94 -12.21
CA ASN A 821 -1.39 3.03 -11.89
C ASN A 821 0.03 2.54 -11.63
N HIS A 822 1.05 3.34 -11.99
CA HIS A 822 2.48 2.96 -11.90
C HIS A 822 3.06 3.00 -10.48
N HIS A 823 2.34 3.57 -9.51
CA HIS A 823 2.82 3.70 -8.13
C HIS A 823 3.14 2.34 -7.49
N LEU A 824 4.02 2.37 -6.48
CA LEU A 824 4.46 1.16 -5.77
C LEU A 824 3.45 0.74 -4.68
N LEU A 825 2.86 1.72 -3.97
CA LEU A 825 1.89 1.53 -2.89
C LEU A 825 0.74 2.54 -3.01
N ALA A 826 -0.39 2.26 -2.34
CA ALA A 826 -1.55 3.15 -2.27
C ALA A 826 -2.04 3.40 -0.83
N ASN A 827 -2.74 4.52 -0.61
CA ASN A 827 -3.30 4.97 0.68
C ASN A 827 -4.75 5.46 0.45
N LYS A 828 -5.79 4.99 1.16
CA LYS A 828 -5.79 4.19 2.40
C LYS A 828 -6.58 2.88 2.24
N PHE A 829 -6.24 1.89 3.06
CA PHE A 829 -7.01 0.67 3.23
C PHE A 829 -7.38 0.43 4.70
N ASP A 830 -8.60 -0.05 4.95
CA ASP A 830 -9.05 -0.48 6.27
C ASP A 830 -10.01 -1.68 6.12
N PRO A 831 -9.68 -2.87 6.66
CA PRO A 831 -10.56 -4.05 6.63
C PRO A 831 -11.97 -3.81 7.20
N LYS A 832 -12.17 -2.80 8.06
CA LYS A 832 -13.49 -2.43 8.59
C LYS A 832 -14.35 -1.65 7.58
N VAL A 833 -13.74 -1.08 6.56
CA VAL A 833 -14.43 -0.44 5.42
C VAL A 833 -14.68 -1.47 4.34
N ASP A 834 -13.66 -2.24 3.96
CA ASP A 834 -13.70 -3.32 2.98
C ASP A 834 -12.53 -4.29 3.20
N ASP A 835 -12.82 -5.58 3.48
CA ASP A 835 -11.80 -6.65 3.56
C ASP A 835 -11.57 -7.35 2.21
N ASN A 836 -12.53 -7.26 1.29
CA ASN A 836 -12.53 -7.91 -0.01
C ASN A 836 -11.51 -7.25 -0.96
N VAL A 837 -11.38 -5.91 -0.93
CA VAL A 837 -10.34 -5.18 -1.66
C VAL A 837 -8.93 -5.64 -1.27
N LEU A 838 -8.68 -5.83 0.03
CA LEU A 838 -7.39 -6.31 0.54
C LEU A 838 -7.20 -7.81 0.27
N GLN A 839 -8.23 -8.65 0.39
CA GLN A 839 -8.15 -10.07 0.05
C GLN A 839 -7.75 -10.26 -1.43
N CYS A 840 -8.39 -9.52 -2.33
CA CYS A 840 -8.12 -9.63 -3.77
C CYS A 840 -6.78 -9.02 -4.18
N LEU A 841 -6.35 -7.92 -3.55
CA LEU A 841 -5.02 -7.34 -3.78
C LEU A 841 -3.91 -8.26 -3.27
N GLU A 842 -4.09 -8.92 -2.11
CA GLU A 842 -3.16 -9.94 -1.63
C GLU A 842 -3.11 -11.18 -2.55
N GLU A 843 -4.24 -11.65 -3.08
CA GLU A 843 -4.24 -12.79 -4.02
C GLU A 843 -3.57 -12.41 -5.35
N TYR A 844 -3.87 -11.24 -5.91
CA TYR A 844 -3.24 -10.72 -7.13
C TYR A 844 -1.71 -10.65 -7.01
N LEU A 845 -1.21 -9.97 -5.97
CA LEU A 845 0.23 -9.80 -5.78
C LEU A 845 0.92 -11.13 -5.49
N ARG A 846 0.28 -12.04 -4.73
CA ARG A 846 0.84 -13.36 -4.45
C ARG A 846 0.88 -14.25 -5.70
N HIS A 847 -0.10 -14.15 -6.59
CA HIS A 847 -0.10 -14.83 -7.89
C HIS A 847 0.99 -14.26 -8.80
N LYS A 848 0.99 -12.94 -9.01
CA LYS A 848 1.90 -12.25 -9.92
C LYS A 848 3.37 -12.45 -9.53
N ALA A 849 3.68 -12.46 -8.23
CA ALA A 849 5.04 -12.71 -7.72
C ALA A 849 5.55 -14.16 -7.96
N ILE A 850 4.66 -15.15 -8.16
CA ILE A 850 5.04 -16.56 -8.31
C ILE A 850 4.98 -17.01 -9.78
N TYR A 851 4.06 -16.47 -10.58
CA TYR A 851 3.90 -16.84 -11.99
C TYR A 851 4.48 -15.82 -12.99
N GLY A 852 4.62 -14.55 -12.59
CA GLY A 852 4.99 -13.45 -13.48
C GLY A 852 3.87 -12.96 -14.40
N THR A 853 2.62 -13.39 -14.15
CA THR A 853 1.41 -13.08 -14.95
C THR A 853 0.25 -12.61 -14.07
N GLU A 854 -0.73 -11.93 -14.66
CA GLU A 854 -1.85 -11.34 -13.92
C GLU A 854 -2.89 -12.41 -13.53
N LEU A 855 -3.71 -12.11 -12.51
CA LEU A 855 -4.70 -13.06 -11.97
C LEU A 855 -5.92 -13.22 -12.91
N GLY A 856 -5.72 -13.94 -14.00
CA GLY A 856 -6.73 -14.19 -15.03
C GLY A 856 -6.17 -14.56 -16.40
N ASP A 857 -4.87 -14.39 -16.63
CA ASP A 857 -4.21 -14.62 -17.93
C ASP A 857 -3.99 -16.11 -18.28
N THR A 858 -4.38 -17.03 -17.40
CA THR A 858 -4.30 -18.48 -17.64
C THR A 858 -5.46 -18.95 -18.51
N LEU A 859 -5.28 -18.87 -19.83
CA LEU A 859 -6.04 -19.61 -20.85
C LEU A 859 -5.38 -20.99 -21.12
#